data_AF-A0A1Y3X0M4-F1
#
_entry.id   AF-A0A1Y3X0M4-F1
#
_cell.length_a   1.000
_cell.length_b   1.000
_cell.length_c   1.000
_cell.angle_alpha   90.00
_cell.angle_beta   90.00
_cell.angle_gamma   90.00
#
_symmetry.space_group_name_H-M   'P 1'
#
loop_
_entity.id
_entity.type
_entity.pdbx_description
1 polymer ?
#
loop_
_entity_poly.entity_id
_entity_poly.type
_entity_poly.pdbx_seq_one_letter_code
_entity_poly.pdbx_strand_id
1 'polypeptide(L)'
;MISVSILRREICSPFIFIHQNQSTFMKRFLHVWSMVLTLGLLTGVSSCSNDDTVAPPTVNVPQNTLAFKAFDTEAKTVTIESSADWTFEVTGDSQICDVTREEGSNTLTVTPKINYDKAAYTAQIVITAGTGSNTASQTITVTQEANAETYLNILNSDLMGDNPIVTISNDPDGGNTEYEIRLATNNKLTLAYSQDQTAPSTTALTPDKQTRVTIDGCDWITYEVGEETTGEGTVTVLTLSCTFNEDTSESRTAFLEIVSGEGTNNTVIRKRIGITQMADKPTIIINAPEEGLVATYDQSKPLTFSVAGNVEFTWNWITAASWVTLKETTEEGNKSNVRNFSLEFDNWTGLSDREATLTFHAVDKPSEAMADVKIIQTAAPQASISLNTNSVVFNNGEETETKYVTVECSFSDMTITTKDLETETKAAWLTADYDASAKAVSVKVNGTTQKTRTAEVKLSCGGNGNEASATLTVTQLGTEATLLLDPESIQIDSKGTAQTIAVLTNQTDWEVVDPTATEDFTITVDKEKKTITVSGTPLDAGLREHTYTVKAGDLEKQFTVKQQVAYKVGDPYIVNGKTVGIIYQVDESGMNGKAFSLTVYNTNDKQTYTTGFYDMSNLPGSRKSGKENLEKMKTIAGADWTTTCEVAGWTQQLAERDGVDWYVPAIEELIELTEYMTGVKFQTKTYTLENPEGGYPATTTVTGIPFSTTLEIKDSGFGDTTIASETFVEEENINAAKTNWNIIRDLYKHYTDGDQYIVFLHSDEDGLIDGRSDVWDASGDALSDRWLSSTVESMYYGSLAVVKTVTFTTSRVEESYVNATSSWWDEYGGSIHPICQFGPDQQR
;
A
#
# COMPACT_ATOMS: atom_id res chain seq x y z
N MET A 1 12.27 -7.35 57.73
CA MET A 1 11.42 -6.96 58.87
C MET A 1 9.99 -7.33 58.54
N ILE A 2 9.47 -8.33 59.27
CA ILE A 2 8.07 -8.68 59.61
C ILE A 2 7.01 -8.48 58.49
N SER A 3 6.56 -9.52 57.74
CA SER A 3 5.70 -10.69 58.10
C SER A 3 4.20 -10.34 58.15
N VAL A 4 3.21 -11.10 57.64
CA VAL A 4 2.99 -12.51 57.21
C VAL A 4 1.63 -12.51 56.44
N SER A 5 1.40 -13.04 55.23
CA SER A 5 1.39 -14.40 54.65
C SER A 5 0.21 -15.33 55.01
N ILE A 6 -0.13 -16.22 54.04
CA ILE A 6 -0.79 -17.57 54.13
C ILE A 6 -2.30 -17.61 53.72
N LEU A 7 -2.89 -18.50 52.88
CA LEU A 7 -2.61 -19.79 52.15
C LEU A 7 -3.63 -19.87 50.95
N ARG A 8 -3.28 -20.22 49.69
CA ARG A 8 -3.04 -21.55 49.04
C ARG A 8 -4.29 -22.46 48.83
N ARG A 9 -4.62 -22.80 47.57
CA ARG A 9 -4.43 -24.14 46.94
C ARG A 9 -4.99 -24.27 45.51
N GLU A 10 -4.21 -24.95 44.68
CA GLU A 10 -4.46 -25.46 43.32
C GLU A 10 -5.46 -26.64 43.28
N ILE A 11 -6.00 -26.97 42.09
CA ILE A 11 -5.81 -28.26 41.35
C ILE A 11 -6.66 -28.27 40.05
N CYS A 12 -6.12 -28.99 39.06
CA CYS A 12 -6.44 -29.21 37.64
C CYS A 12 -7.87 -29.65 37.20
N SER A 13 -8.16 -29.39 35.91
CA SER A 13 -8.94 -30.09 34.82
C SER A 13 -9.71 -31.40 35.12
N PRO A 14 -10.73 -31.85 34.31
CA PRO A 14 -10.80 -31.75 32.83
C PRO A 14 -12.22 -31.70 32.15
N PHE A 15 -12.14 -31.71 30.81
CA PHE A 15 -13.13 -31.96 29.74
C PHE A 15 -14.11 -33.15 29.93
N ILE A 16 -15.22 -33.12 29.13
CA ILE A 16 -16.01 -34.21 28.49
C ILE A 16 -17.42 -34.61 29.03
N PHE A 17 -18.42 -34.34 28.16
CA PHE A 17 -19.60 -35.14 27.71
C PHE A 17 -20.99 -35.13 28.40
N ILE A 18 -21.97 -34.72 27.56
CA ILE A 18 -23.27 -35.35 27.18
C ILE A 18 -24.54 -35.21 28.04
N HIS A 19 -25.59 -34.76 27.33
CA HIS A 19 -27.05 -34.97 27.41
C HIS A 19 -27.75 -35.17 28.78
N GLN A 20 -28.85 -34.43 28.99
CA GLN A 20 -30.20 -34.90 28.64
C GLN A 20 -31.27 -33.86 28.99
N ASN A 21 -32.29 -33.81 28.13
CA ASN A 21 -33.69 -33.43 28.34
C ASN A 21 -34.16 -33.31 29.79
N GLN A 22 -35.06 -32.36 30.05
CA GLN A 22 -36.47 -32.67 30.39
C GLN A 22 -37.29 -31.37 30.47
N SER A 23 -38.42 -31.38 29.77
CA SER A 23 -39.49 -30.39 29.81
C SER A 23 -40.21 -30.37 31.17
N THR A 24 -40.73 -29.22 31.58
CA THR A 24 -41.80 -29.13 32.60
C THR A 24 -42.87 -28.09 32.21
N PHE A 25 -43.96 -28.60 31.64
CA PHE A 25 -45.33 -28.50 32.16
C PHE A 25 -45.78 -27.18 32.84
N MET A 26 -46.77 -26.48 32.24
CA MET A 26 -47.89 -25.92 33.00
C MET A 26 -49.18 -25.79 32.15
N LYS A 27 -50.27 -26.35 32.69
CA LYS A 27 -51.65 -26.39 32.17
C LYS A 27 -52.43 -25.12 32.55
N ARG A 28 -53.45 -24.71 31.76
CA ARG A 28 -54.91 -24.85 32.08
C ARG A 28 -55.89 -23.96 31.25
N PHE A 29 -57.12 -24.49 31.14
CA PHE A 29 -58.46 -23.94 30.76
C PHE A 29 -58.85 -23.84 29.26
N LEU A 30 -59.67 -24.75 28.70
CA LEU A 30 -61.17 -24.89 28.65
C LEU A 30 -61.83 -23.95 27.59
N HIS A 31 -62.80 -24.29 26.72
CA HIS A 31 -63.70 -25.45 26.52
C HIS A 31 -64.60 -25.28 25.24
N VAL A 32 -65.04 -26.41 24.65
CA VAL A 32 -66.33 -26.67 23.90
C VAL A 32 -66.50 -26.30 22.41
N TRP A 33 -66.81 -27.32 21.57
CA TRP A 33 -67.98 -27.51 20.66
C TRP A 33 -67.66 -28.71 19.71
N SER A 34 -68.05 -29.95 20.06
CA SER A 34 -69.20 -30.75 19.53
C SER A 34 -69.10 -31.14 18.04
N MET A 35 -68.65 -32.34 17.67
CA MET A 35 -69.38 -33.63 17.49
C MET A 35 -70.41 -33.66 16.33
N VAL A 36 -70.18 -34.50 15.30
CA VAL A 36 -71.15 -35.50 14.79
C VAL A 36 -70.37 -36.67 14.15
N LEU A 37 -70.78 -37.87 14.55
CA LEU A 37 -70.34 -39.20 14.16
C LEU A 37 -71.56 -39.89 13.55
N THR A 38 -71.46 -40.55 12.39
CA THR A 38 -72.40 -41.65 12.07
C THR A 38 -71.89 -42.62 11.01
N LEU A 39 -72.24 -43.88 11.29
CA LEU A 39 -71.87 -45.18 10.76
C LEU A 39 -73.00 -45.72 9.84
N GLY A 40 -72.71 -46.72 8.99
CA GLY A 40 -73.71 -47.69 8.45
C GLY A 40 -73.60 -47.94 6.94
N LEU A 41 -73.00 -49.04 6.46
CA LEU A 41 -73.48 -50.45 6.31
C LEU A 41 -74.44 -50.73 5.12
N LEU A 42 -73.92 -51.57 4.20
CA LEU A 42 -74.53 -52.70 3.46
C LEU A 42 -75.48 -52.49 2.25
N THR A 43 -75.03 -52.95 1.06
CA THR A 43 -75.52 -54.08 0.21
C THR A 43 -75.01 -53.89 -1.25
N GLY A 44 -74.21 -54.79 -1.85
CA GLY A 44 -74.60 -55.99 -2.64
C GLY A 44 -74.92 -55.61 -4.12
N VAL A 45 -74.45 -56.20 -5.23
CA VAL A 45 -73.73 -57.45 -5.56
C VAL A 45 -73.19 -57.31 -7.01
N SER A 46 -72.06 -57.97 -7.30
CA SER A 46 -71.70 -58.63 -8.59
C SER A 46 -71.51 -57.80 -9.87
N SER A 47 -70.26 -57.72 -10.35
CA SER A 47 -69.89 -58.37 -11.63
C SER A 47 -68.37 -58.50 -11.75
N CYS A 48 -67.90 -59.74 -11.96
CA CYS A 48 -66.52 -60.07 -12.27
C CYS A 48 -66.10 -59.49 -13.63
N SER A 49 -64.87 -58.99 -13.74
CA SER A 49 -63.95 -59.43 -14.80
C SER A 49 -62.54 -58.91 -14.58
N ASN A 50 -61.62 -59.86 -14.50
CA ASN A 50 -60.19 -59.81 -14.80
C ASN A 50 -59.32 -58.88 -13.95
N ASP A 51 -58.57 -59.53 -13.06
CA ASP A 51 -57.15 -59.27 -12.85
C ASP A 51 -56.47 -58.81 -14.15
N ASP A 52 -56.26 -57.51 -14.26
CA ASP A 52 -54.91 -57.01 -14.50
C ASP A 52 -54.53 -56.31 -13.20
N THR A 53 -53.90 -57.04 -12.28
CA THR A 53 -53.13 -56.41 -11.20
C THR A 53 -51.91 -55.76 -11.84
N VAL A 54 -52.14 -54.62 -12.50
CA VAL A 54 -51.08 -53.71 -12.94
C VAL A 54 -50.29 -53.41 -11.68
N ALA A 55 -49.02 -53.84 -11.65
CA ALA A 55 -48.14 -53.59 -10.51
C ALA A 55 -48.24 -52.11 -10.12
N PRO A 56 -48.43 -51.79 -8.82
CA PRO A 56 -48.61 -50.41 -8.42
C PRO A 56 -47.41 -49.59 -8.92
N PRO A 57 -47.64 -48.42 -9.53
CA PRO A 57 -46.54 -47.59 -9.99
C PRO A 57 -45.64 -47.26 -8.81
N THR A 58 -44.34 -47.20 -9.05
CA THR A 58 -43.34 -46.80 -8.06
C THR A 58 -42.76 -45.47 -8.52
N VAL A 59 -42.58 -44.55 -7.58
CA VAL A 59 -41.86 -43.30 -7.78
C VAL A 59 -40.87 -43.14 -6.66
N ASN A 60 -39.62 -42.90 -7.01
CA ASN A 60 -38.52 -42.65 -6.11
C ASN A 60 -37.78 -41.40 -6.59
N VAL A 61 -37.56 -40.48 -5.67
CA VAL A 61 -36.78 -39.26 -5.88
C VAL A 61 -35.58 -39.34 -4.94
N PRO A 62 -34.42 -39.80 -5.45
CA PRO A 62 -33.21 -39.95 -4.64
C PRO A 62 -32.78 -38.66 -3.93
N GLN A 63 -33.07 -37.51 -4.54
CA GLN A 63 -32.86 -36.18 -3.97
C GLN A 63 -34.19 -35.46 -3.74
N ASN A 64 -34.80 -35.71 -2.58
CA ASN A 64 -36.09 -35.15 -2.21
C ASN A 64 -36.03 -33.80 -1.47
N THR A 65 -34.84 -33.18 -1.40
CA THR A 65 -34.65 -31.85 -0.82
C THR A 65 -33.73 -31.01 -1.70
N LEU A 66 -34.17 -29.79 -2.00
CA LEU A 66 -33.39 -28.76 -2.68
C LEU A 66 -33.30 -27.53 -1.77
N ALA A 67 -32.09 -27.02 -1.57
CA ALA A 67 -31.84 -25.80 -0.82
C ALA A 67 -31.20 -24.76 -1.75
N PHE A 68 -31.70 -23.54 -1.71
CA PHE A 68 -31.17 -22.39 -2.44
C PHE A 68 -30.86 -21.26 -1.46
N LYS A 69 -29.79 -20.51 -1.74
CA LYS A 69 -29.59 -19.21 -1.09
C LYS A 69 -30.58 -18.19 -1.63
N ALA A 70 -30.72 -17.08 -0.93
CA ALA A 70 -31.66 -16.01 -1.31
C ALA A 70 -31.46 -15.50 -2.75
N PHE A 71 -30.22 -15.46 -3.25
CA PHE A 71 -29.87 -14.94 -4.58
C PHE A 71 -29.40 -16.00 -5.59
N ASP A 72 -29.57 -17.28 -5.29
CA ASP A 72 -29.23 -18.32 -6.26
C ASP A 72 -30.13 -18.17 -7.51
N THR A 73 -29.52 -18.18 -8.69
CA THR A 73 -30.23 -18.19 -9.98
C THR A 73 -29.97 -19.47 -10.78
N GLU A 74 -29.03 -20.31 -10.34
CA GLU A 74 -28.66 -21.54 -11.02
C GLU A 74 -29.71 -22.64 -10.79
N ALA A 75 -30.18 -23.22 -11.89
CA ALA A 75 -31.13 -24.33 -11.84
C ALA A 75 -30.49 -25.60 -11.28
N LYS A 76 -31.26 -26.34 -10.47
CA LYS A 76 -30.88 -27.69 -10.02
C LYS A 76 -31.77 -28.72 -10.70
N THR A 77 -31.16 -29.79 -11.18
CA THR A 77 -31.86 -30.91 -11.81
C THR A 77 -31.99 -32.07 -10.85
N VAL A 78 -33.17 -32.70 -10.80
CA VAL A 78 -33.44 -33.90 -10.02
C VAL A 78 -33.85 -35.03 -10.95
N THR A 79 -33.22 -36.19 -10.83
CA THR A 79 -33.63 -37.40 -11.57
C THR A 79 -34.75 -38.10 -10.82
N ILE A 80 -35.85 -38.38 -11.51
CA ILE A 80 -37.03 -39.08 -11.03
C ILE A 80 -36.99 -40.53 -11.53
N GLU A 81 -36.95 -41.47 -10.60
CA GLU A 81 -37.02 -42.90 -10.90
C GLU A 81 -38.48 -43.34 -10.78
N SER A 82 -39.13 -43.59 -11.91
CA SER A 82 -40.53 -44.00 -11.94
C SER A 82 -40.76 -45.20 -12.83
N SER A 83 -41.64 -46.12 -12.40
CA SER A 83 -42.04 -47.29 -13.20
C SER A 83 -43.18 -46.99 -14.18
N ALA A 84 -43.70 -45.76 -14.19
CA ALA A 84 -44.73 -45.26 -15.11
C ALA A 84 -44.46 -43.78 -15.43
N ASP A 85 -45.14 -43.24 -16.44
CA ASP A 85 -45.07 -41.79 -16.67
C ASP A 85 -45.65 -41.02 -15.47
N TRP A 86 -45.15 -39.80 -15.27
CA TRP A 86 -45.37 -39.03 -14.05
C TRP A 86 -45.66 -37.55 -14.32
N THR A 87 -46.37 -36.90 -13.40
CA THR A 87 -46.67 -35.47 -13.45
C THR A 87 -46.14 -34.80 -12.19
N PHE A 88 -46.05 -33.48 -12.19
CA PHE A 88 -45.68 -32.72 -11.02
C PHE A 88 -46.67 -31.60 -10.75
N GLU A 89 -46.84 -31.27 -9.46
CA GLU A 89 -47.59 -30.12 -9.00
C GLU A 89 -46.75 -29.37 -7.96
N VAL A 90 -46.63 -28.05 -8.11
CA VAL A 90 -45.95 -27.20 -7.12
C VAL A 90 -47.00 -26.64 -6.16
N THR A 91 -46.78 -26.86 -4.87
CA THR A 91 -47.66 -26.46 -3.76
C THR A 91 -46.86 -25.70 -2.70
N GLY A 92 -47.53 -24.92 -1.85
CA GLY A 92 -46.85 -24.01 -0.91
C GLY A 92 -46.43 -22.70 -1.58
N ASP A 93 -45.24 -22.18 -1.25
CA ASP A 93 -44.71 -20.92 -1.78
C ASP A 93 -44.23 -21.05 -3.24
N SER A 94 -45.12 -21.36 -4.17
CA SER A 94 -44.80 -21.63 -5.59
C SER A 94 -44.12 -20.46 -6.32
N GLN A 95 -44.11 -19.26 -5.74
CA GLN A 95 -43.41 -18.09 -6.25
C GLN A 95 -41.88 -18.19 -6.19
N ILE A 96 -41.31 -19.15 -5.45
CA ILE A 96 -39.85 -19.20 -5.24
C ILE A 96 -39.06 -19.98 -6.28
N CYS A 97 -39.73 -20.73 -7.15
CA CYS A 97 -39.07 -21.50 -8.19
C CYS A 97 -39.96 -21.77 -9.38
N ASP A 98 -39.38 -21.73 -10.57
CA ASP A 98 -40.00 -22.31 -11.76
C ASP A 98 -39.58 -23.76 -11.89
N VAL A 99 -40.54 -24.63 -12.18
CA VAL A 99 -40.33 -26.07 -12.30
C VAL A 99 -40.73 -26.51 -13.70
N THR A 100 -39.80 -27.14 -14.41
CA THR A 100 -40.02 -27.63 -15.77
C THR A 100 -39.64 -29.10 -15.90
N ARG A 101 -40.34 -29.80 -16.80
CA ARG A 101 -40.06 -31.18 -17.22
C ARG A 101 -40.16 -31.23 -18.74
N GLU A 102 -39.14 -31.76 -19.40
CA GLU A 102 -39.24 -32.10 -20.82
C GLU A 102 -40.08 -33.38 -21.01
N GLU A 103 -40.96 -33.40 -21.99
CA GLU A 103 -41.86 -34.54 -22.25
C GLU A 103 -41.06 -35.84 -22.48
N GLY A 104 -41.42 -36.90 -21.74
CA GLY A 104 -40.70 -38.18 -21.79
C GLY A 104 -39.36 -38.23 -21.03
N SER A 105 -38.93 -37.13 -20.40
CA SER A 105 -37.72 -37.08 -19.58
C SER A 105 -37.97 -37.57 -18.15
N ASN A 106 -36.94 -38.18 -17.56
CA ASN A 106 -36.86 -38.52 -16.15
C ASN A 106 -36.19 -37.40 -15.33
N THR A 107 -35.93 -36.24 -15.92
CA THR A 107 -35.28 -35.12 -15.24
C THR A 107 -36.29 -34.00 -14.98
N LEU A 108 -36.33 -33.54 -13.74
CA LEU A 108 -37.05 -32.35 -13.31
C LEU A 108 -36.05 -31.21 -13.12
N THR A 109 -36.28 -30.07 -13.76
CA THR A 109 -35.44 -28.88 -13.60
C THR A 109 -36.15 -27.87 -12.71
N VAL A 110 -35.51 -27.49 -11.61
CA VAL A 110 -36.01 -26.51 -10.64
C VAL A 110 -35.10 -25.29 -10.67
N THR A 111 -35.62 -24.17 -11.18
CA THR A 111 -34.91 -22.89 -11.27
C THR A 111 -35.38 -21.99 -10.14
N PRO A 112 -34.53 -21.60 -9.18
CA PRO A 112 -34.91 -20.67 -8.13
C PRO A 112 -35.18 -19.28 -8.71
N LYS A 113 -36.14 -18.57 -8.11
CA LYS A 113 -36.31 -17.12 -8.25
C LYS A 113 -35.64 -16.44 -7.08
N ILE A 114 -35.13 -15.23 -7.27
CA ILE A 114 -34.47 -14.49 -6.19
C ILE A 114 -35.46 -14.21 -5.05
N ASN A 115 -35.09 -14.55 -3.82
CA ASN A 115 -35.80 -14.19 -2.61
C ASN A 115 -35.30 -12.85 -2.07
N TYR A 116 -36.10 -11.80 -2.28
CA TYR A 116 -35.83 -10.46 -1.78
C TYR A 116 -36.29 -10.25 -0.32
N ASP A 117 -36.99 -11.22 0.28
CA ASP A 117 -37.61 -11.07 1.58
C ASP A 117 -36.71 -11.51 2.75
N LYS A 118 -36.99 -10.98 3.93
CA LYS A 118 -36.41 -11.44 5.21
C LYS A 118 -37.01 -12.75 5.72
N ALA A 119 -38.01 -13.28 5.01
CA ALA A 119 -38.60 -14.57 5.30
C ALA A 119 -37.91 -15.65 4.46
N ALA A 120 -37.64 -16.79 5.07
CA ALA A 120 -37.29 -17.98 4.33
C ALA A 120 -38.58 -18.59 3.77
N TYR A 121 -38.50 -19.14 2.56
CA TYR A 121 -39.66 -19.71 1.87
C TYR A 121 -39.51 -21.22 1.71
N THR A 122 -40.64 -21.91 1.62
CA THR A 122 -40.67 -23.35 1.40
C THR A 122 -41.79 -23.75 0.44
N ALA A 123 -41.41 -24.37 -0.66
CA ALA A 123 -42.33 -24.98 -1.62
C ALA A 123 -42.20 -26.50 -1.60
N GLN A 124 -43.24 -27.18 -2.07
CA GLN A 124 -43.28 -28.63 -2.24
C GLN A 124 -43.63 -28.97 -3.67
N ILE A 125 -42.79 -29.78 -4.32
CA ILE A 125 -43.07 -30.33 -5.64
C ILE A 125 -43.53 -31.76 -5.44
N VAL A 126 -44.82 -32.01 -5.68
CA VAL A 126 -45.42 -33.33 -5.57
C VAL A 126 -45.32 -34.03 -6.92
N ILE A 127 -44.55 -35.12 -6.98
CA ILE A 127 -44.41 -35.97 -8.16
C ILE A 127 -45.41 -37.11 -8.05
N THR A 128 -46.24 -37.31 -9.08
CA THR A 128 -47.27 -38.36 -9.11
C THR A 128 -47.10 -39.24 -10.35
N ALA A 129 -46.84 -40.53 -10.16
CA ALA A 129 -46.73 -41.54 -11.21
C ALA A 129 -47.98 -42.41 -11.31
N GLY A 130 -48.39 -42.75 -12.53
CA GLY A 130 -49.60 -43.54 -12.81
C GLY A 130 -50.85 -42.70 -13.10
N THR A 131 -51.97 -43.35 -13.40
CA THR A 131 -53.23 -42.69 -13.79
C THR A 131 -54.44 -43.26 -13.05
N GLY A 132 -55.48 -42.45 -12.88
CA GLY A 132 -56.72 -42.86 -12.21
C GLY A 132 -56.53 -43.07 -10.70
N SER A 133 -57.08 -44.16 -10.16
CA SER A 133 -56.98 -44.51 -8.73
C SER A 133 -55.69 -45.27 -8.37
N ASN A 134 -54.87 -45.64 -9.35
CA ASN A 134 -53.62 -46.40 -9.16
C ASN A 134 -52.41 -45.49 -9.36
N THR A 135 -52.12 -44.64 -8.37
CA THR A 135 -51.01 -43.68 -8.41
C THR A 135 -50.08 -43.86 -7.22
N ALA A 136 -48.82 -43.46 -7.40
CA ALA A 136 -47.85 -43.30 -6.33
C ALA A 136 -47.29 -41.88 -6.36
N SER A 137 -47.07 -41.28 -5.20
CA SER A 137 -46.55 -39.91 -5.12
C SER A 137 -45.39 -39.78 -4.15
N GLN A 138 -44.48 -38.88 -4.46
CA GLN A 138 -43.39 -38.47 -3.57
C GLN A 138 -43.17 -36.96 -3.69
N THR A 139 -42.69 -36.35 -2.61
CA THR A 139 -42.54 -34.89 -2.53
C THR A 139 -41.07 -34.51 -2.49
N ILE A 140 -40.71 -33.49 -3.27
CA ILE A 140 -39.44 -32.76 -3.16
C ILE A 140 -39.72 -31.49 -2.35
N THR A 141 -38.98 -31.30 -1.26
CA THR A 141 -39.03 -30.04 -0.50
C THR A 141 -38.02 -29.07 -1.08
N VAL A 142 -38.48 -27.88 -1.47
CA VAL A 142 -37.62 -26.79 -1.93
C VAL A 142 -37.60 -25.73 -0.85
N THR A 143 -36.42 -25.46 -0.32
CA THR A 143 -36.19 -24.41 0.69
C THR A 143 -35.34 -23.32 0.08
N GLN A 144 -35.69 -22.07 0.38
CA GLN A 144 -34.87 -20.93 0.03
C GLN A 144 -34.63 -20.07 1.26
N GLU A 145 -33.36 -19.74 1.51
CA GLU A 145 -32.97 -18.94 2.66
C GLU A 145 -33.56 -17.52 2.59
N ALA A 146 -33.78 -16.93 3.76
CA ALA A 146 -34.11 -15.51 3.88
C ALA A 146 -32.94 -14.64 3.43
N ASN A 147 -33.23 -13.47 2.88
CA ASN A 147 -32.22 -12.47 2.61
C ASN A 147 -31.78 -11.75 3.89
N ALA A 148 -30.57 -12.05 4.35
CA ALA A 148 -29.96 -11.44 5.54
C ALA A 148 -29.18 -10.14 5.23
N GLU A 149 -28.87 -9.85 3.97
CA GLU A 149 -28.09 -8.66 3.58
C GLU A 149 -29.02 -7.48 3.25
N THR A 150 -28.66 -6.27 3.68
CA THR A 150 -29.39 -5.06 3.26
C THR A 150 -29.24 -4.88 1.76
N TYR A 151 -30.34 -4.61 1.05
CA TYR A 151 -30.29 -4.12 -0.34
C TYR A 151 -31.25 -2.95 -0.54
N LEU A 152 -30.92 -2.11 -1.53
CA LEU A 152 -31.72 -0.97 -1.95
C LEU A 152 -31.56 -0.79 -3.46
N ASN A 153 -32.61 -1.14 -4.21
CA ASN A 153 -32.65 -1.00 -5.66
C ASN A 153 -33.75 -0.02 -6.06
N ILE A 154 -33.41 0.94 -6.91
CA ILE A 154 -34.38 1.82 -7.56
C ILE A 154 -34.90 1.09 -8.80
N LEU A 155 -36.21 0.86 -8.84
CA LEU A 155 -36.89 0.14 -9.93
C LEU A 155 -37.46 1.08 -11.01
N ASN A 156 -37.20 2.38 -10.90
CA ASN A 156 -37.55 3.34 -11.95
C ASN A 156 -36.51 3.30 -13.06
N SER A 157 -36.94 2.95 -14.28
CA SER A 157 -36.09 2.93 -15.48
C SER A 157 -35.44 4.27 -15.80
N ASP A 158 -36.04 5.36 -15.33
CA ASP A 158 -35.54 6.73 -15.55
C ASP A 158 -34.47 7.14 -14.51
N LEU A 159 -34.33 6.37 -13.42
CA LEU A 159 -33.44 6.64 -12.29
C LEU A 159 -32.42 5.51 -12.13
N MET A 160 -31.61 5.32 -13.16
CA MET A 160 -30.55 4.31 -13.18
C MET A 160 -29.18 4.94 -12.96
N GLY A 161 -28.27 4.17 -12.37
CA GLY A 161 -26.88 4.59 -12.13
C GLY A 161 -26.59 5.06 -10.71
N ASP A 162 -25.40 5.60 -10.49
CA ASP A 162 -24.88 5.96 -9.17
C ASP A 162 -25.42 7.32 -8.71
N ASN A 163 -25.55 8.27 -9.64
CA ASN A 163 -26.04 9.63 -9.37
C ASN A 163 -27.10 10.08 -10.39
N PRO A 164 -28.34 9.54 -10.34
CA PRO A 164 -29.40 9.92 -11.27
C PRO A 164 -30.02 11.30 -10.98
N ILE A 165 -30.60 11.93 -12.00
CA ILE A 165 -31.41 13.16 -11.90
C ILE A 165 -32.82 12.92 -12.44
N VAL A 166 -33.82 13.47 -11.76
CA VAL A 166 -35.16 13.67 -12.32
C VAL A 166 -35.49 15.16 -12.44
N THR A 167 -36.17 15.50 -13.53
CA THR A 167 -36.81 16.81 -13.71
C THR A 167 -38.29 16.72 -13.40
N ILE A 168 -38.78 17.62 -12.54
CA ILE A 168 -40.19 17.70 -12.16
C ILE A 168 -40.82 18.88 -12.91
N SER A 169 -41.95 18.64 -13.57
CA SER A 169 -42.68 19.71 -14.25
C SER A 169 -43.26 20.72 -13.27
N ASN A 170 -43.16 22.00 -13.60
CA ASN A 170 -43.91 23.06 -12.93
C ASN A 170 -45.38 22.98 -13.39
N ASP A 171 -46.31 22.80 -12.46
CA ASP A 171 -47.74 22.89 -12.76
C ASP A 171 -48.12 24.35 -13.05
N PRO A 172 -48.58 24.70 -14.28
CA PRO A 172 -48.94 26.07 -14.64
C PRO A 172 -50.07 26.66 -13.78
N ASP A 173 -50.91 25.80 -13.18
CA ASP A 173 -52.03 26.19 -12.34
C ASP A 173 -51.64 26.34 -10.85
N GLY A 174 -50.35 26.19 -10.52
CA GLY A 174 -49.79 26.36 -9.18
C GLY A 174 -50.02 25.17 -8.24
N GLY A 175 -50.44 24.02 -8.77
CA GLY A 175 -50.59 22.77 -8.04
C GLY A 175 -49.25 22.11 -7.65
N ASN A 176 -49.31 21.18 -6.70
CA ASN A 176 -48.14 20.35 -6.37
C ASN A 176 -48.02 19.21 -7.40
N THR A 177 -46.79 18.96 -7.88
CA THR A 177 -46.49 17.83 -8.76
C THR A 177 -46.05 16.63 -7.91
N GLU A 178 -46.61 15.45 -8.19
CA GLU A 178 -46.19 14.20 -7.55
C GLU A 178 -45.24 13.39 -8.43
N TYR A 179 -44.27 12.73 -7.81
CA TYR A 179 -43.33 11.84 -8.48
C TYR A 179 -43.10 10.58 -7.64
N GLU A 180 -43.39 9.41 -8.24
CA GLU A 180 -43.27 8.11 -7.57
C GLU A 180 -41.93 7.45 -7.88
N ILE A 181 -41.22 7.02 -6.84
CA ILE A 181 -40.00 6.21 -6.92
C ILE A 181 -40.30 4.82 -6.39
N ARG A 182 -40.26 3.82 -7.26
CA ARG A 182 -40.41 2.42 -6.85
C ARG A 182 -39.08 1.87 -6.38
N LEU A 183 -39.09 1.26 -5.20
CA LEU A 183 -37.90 0.78 -4.50
C LEU A 183 -38.10 -0.68 -4.08
N ALA A 184 -37.12 -1.52 -4.36
CA ALA A 184 -37.00 -2.84 -3.74
C ALA A 184 -35.98 -2.75 -2.60
N THR A 185 -36.43 -3.05 -1.37
CA THR A 185 -35.58 -3.10 -0.19
C THR A 185 -36.16 -4.04 0.86
N ASN A 186 -35.31 -4.64 1.70
CA ASN A 186 -35.72 -5.46 2.84
C ASN A 186 -35.62 -4.73 4.19
N ASN A 187 -35.22 -3.47 4.21
CA ASN A 187 -35.12 -2.67 5.43
C ASN A 187 -36.00 -1.42 5.33
N LYS A 188 -36.27 -0.82 6.49
CA LYS A 188 -36.90 0.49 6.54
C LYS A 188 -36.03 1.52 5.84
N LEU A 189 -36.68 2.44 5.16
CA LEU A 189 -36.05 3.57 4.51
C LEU A 189 -36.01 4.77 5.45
N THR A 190 -34.94 5.54 5.34
CA THR A 190 -34.86 6.92 5.83
C THR A 190 -34.55 7.82 4.63
N LEU A 191 -35.09 9.04 4.63
CA LEU A 191 -34.66 10.08 3.70
C LEU A 191 -33.86 11.13 4.45
N ALA A 192 -32.67 11.42 3.94
CA ALA A 192 -31.87 12.54 4.39
C ALA A 192 -31.79 13.58 3.27
N TYR A 193 -31.94 14.85 3.64
CA TYR A 193 -31.66 15.98 2.77
C TYR A 193 -30.32 16.58 3.15
N SER A 194 -29.52 16.90 2.14
CA SER A 194 -28.20 17.46 2.33
C SER A 194 -28.11 18.86 1.73
N GLN A 195 -27.81 19.86 2.56
CA GLN A 195 -27.12 21.09 2.14
C GLN A 195 -25.62 21.06 2.49
N ASP A 196 -25.20 20.29 3.50
CA ASP A 196 -23.80 20.03 3.88
C ASP A 196 -23.71 18.78 4.81
N GLN A 197 -22.76 17.86 4.57
CA GLN A 197 -22.78 16.44 4.99
C GLN A 197 -22.24 16.11 6.42
N THR A 198 -22.88 16.46 7.54
CA THR A 198 -22.36 15.98 8.87
C THR A 198 -23.33 15.42 9.92
N ALA A 199 -24.65 15.36 9.67
CA ALA A 199 -25.53 14.53 10.49
C ALA A 199 -26.85 14.21 9.79
N PRO A 200 -27.31 12.95 9.73
CA PRO A 200 -28.68 12.65 9.33
C PRO A 200 -29.66 13.13 10.40
N SER A 201 -30.75 13.80 10.00
CA SER A 201 -31.91 13.91 10.87
C SER A 201 -32.60 12.54 10.90
N THR A 202 -32.46 11.83 12.01
CA THR A 202 -33.00 10.49 12.18
C THR A 202 -34.51 10.55 12.43
N THR A 203 -35.32 10.62 11.37
CA THR A 203 -36.73 10.25 11.48
C THR A 203 -36.91 8.87 10.87
N ALA A 204 -36.83 7.85 11.72
CA ALA A 204 -37.11 6.47 11.31
C ALA A 204 -38.53 6.37 10.78
N LEU A 205 -38.69 5.97 9.52
CA LEU A 205 -40.01 5.82 8.93
C LEU A 205 -40.63 4.48 9.35
N THR A 206 -41.89 4.55 9.74
CA THR A 206 -42.75 3.39 9.80
C THR A 206 -43.78 3.62 8.72
N PRO A 207 -44.12 2.63 7.87
CA PRO A 207 -45.19 2.76 6.89
C PRO A 207 -46.52 2.86 7.64
N ASP A 208 -46.78 4.00 8.27
CA ASP A 208 -48.10 4.35 8.75
C ASP A 208 -48.75 5.12 7.60
N LYS A 209 -49.54 4.38 6.83
CA LYS A 209 -50.27 4.87 5.67
C LYS A 209 -50.94 6.19 6.04
N GLN A 210 -50.71 7.24 5.23
CA GLN A 210 -51.50 8.49 5.12
C GLN A 210 -50.92 9.80 5.69
N THR A 211 -49.69 9.88 6.19
CA THR A 211 -49.13 11.18 6.64
C THR A 211 -47.96 11.64 5.78
N ARG A 212 -48.15 12.71 4.99
CA ARG A 212 -47.05 13.39 4.30
C ARG A 212 -46.09 14.00 5.31
N VAL A 213 -44.80 13.82 5.08
CA VAL A 213 -43.71 14.27 5.95
C VAL A 213 -42.91 15.36 5.26
N THR A 214 -42.54 16.40 6.01
CA THR A 214 -41.62 17.45 5.57
C THR A 214 -40.19 16.95 5.64
N ILE A 215 -39.39 17.27 4.62
CA ILE A 215 -37.97 16.96 4.62
C ILE A 215 -37.24 18.08 5.36
N ASP A 216 -36.45 17.73 6.38
CA ASP A 216 -35.68 18.73 7.13
C ASP A 216 -34.71 19.48 6.20
N GLY A 217 -34.67 20.81 6.28
CA GLY A 217 -33.87 21.65 5.38
C GLY A 217 -34.43 21.85 3.95
N CYS A 218 -35.50 21.16 3.55
CA CYS A 218 -36.14 21.32 2.24
C CYS A 218 -37.62 21.72 2.40
N ASP A 219 -37.95 22.95 2.05
CA ASP A 219 -39.28 23.53 2.24
C ASP A 219 -40.26 23.26 1.07
N TRP A 220 -39.75 22.80 -0.08
CA TRP A 220 -40.53 22.65 -1.30
C TRP A 220 -40.82 21.20 -1.69
N ILE A 221 -40.23 20.21 -0.99
CA ILE A 221 -40.49 18.78 -1.17
C ILE A 221 -41.03 18.19 0.12
N THR A 222 -42.17 17.50 -0.01
CA THR A 222 -42.69 16.59 1.01
C THR A 222 -42.70 15.18 0.46
N TYR A 223 -42.76 14.16 1.32
CA TYR A 223 -42.83 12.78 0.86
C TYR A 223 -43.81 11.93 1.66
N GLU A 224 -44.23 10.84 1.06
CA GLU A 224 -44.95 9.76 1.70
C GLU A 224 -44.42 8.41 1.23
N VAL A 225 -44.54 7.39 2.09
CA VAL A 225 -44.11 6.04 1.78
C VAL A 225 -45.31 5.11 1.82
N GLY A 226 -45.55 4.43 0.70
CA GLY A 226 -46.56 3.41 0.52
C GLY A 226 -45.95 2.05 0.17
N GLU A 227 -46.82 1.06 0.00
CA GLU A 227 -46.49 -0.28 -0.46
C GLU A 227 -47.39 -0.64 -1.64
N GLU A 228 -46.81 -1.24 -2.67
CA GLU A 228 -47.51 -1.77 -3.85
C GLU A 228 -47.16 -3.25 -3.99
N THR A 229 -48.15 -4.12 -4.20
CA THR A 229 -47.90 -5.56 -4.46
C THR A 229 -47.78 -5.77 -5.97
N THR A 230 -46.60 -6.21 -6.43
CA THR A 230 -46.32 -6.57 -7.83
C THR A 230 -46.30 -8.09 -8.00
N GLY A 231 -46.13 -8.56 -9.24
CA GLY A 231 -45.95 -9.99 -9.53
C GLY A 231 -44.66 -10.60 -8.98
N GLU A 232 -43.73 -9.76 -8.51
CA GLU A 232 -42.40 -10.15 -7.98
C GLU A 232 -42.29 -9.96 -6.46
N GLY A 233 -43.33 -9.46 -5.79
CA GLY A 233 -43.36 -9.22 -4.34
C GLY A 233 -43.95 -7.87 -3.96
N THR A 234 -43.78 -7.47 -2.70
CA THR A 234 -44.20 -6.14 -2.23
C THR A 234 -43.06 -5.15 -2.44
N VAL A 235 -43.31 -4.06 -3.18
CA VAL A 235 -42.36 -2.97 -3.41
C VAL A 235 -42.72 -1.77 -2.56
N THR A 236 -41.71 -1.02 -2.13
CA THR A 236 -41.90 0.25 -1.45
C THR A 236 -42.07 1.35 -2.48
N VAL A 237 -43.11 2.17 -2.34
CA VAL A 237 -43.33 3.34 -3.22
C VAL A 237 -43.05 4.60 -2.41
N LEU A 238 -42.03 5.34 -2.81
CA LEU A 238 -41.72 6.66 -2.28
C LEU A 238 -42.35 7.71 -3.19
N THR A 239 -43.39 8.39 -2.72
CA THR A 239 -44.04 9.47 -3.46
C THR A 239 -43.51 10.80 -2.96
N LEU A 240 -42.85 11.55 -3.83
CA LEU A 240 -42.41 12.92 -3.61
C LEU A 240 -43.53 13.86 -4.07
N SER A 241 -43.92 14.83 -3.24
CA SER A 241 -44.81 15.93 -3.63
C SER A 241 -44.05 17.25 -3.57
N CYS A 242 -43.84 17.82 -4.75
CA CYS A 242 -43.07 19.03 -4.97
C CYS A 242 -44.02 20.21 -5.19
N THR A 243 -43.85 21.28 -4.43
CA THR A 243 -44.60 22.52 -4.63
C THR A 243 -44.21 23.20 -5.94
N PHE A 244 -45.06 24.10 -6.44
CA PHE A 244 -44.72 24.94 -7.59
C PHE A 244 -43.54 25.88 -7.28
N ASN A 245 -42.64 26.09 -8.25
CA ASN A 245 -41.58 27.08 -8.12
C ASN A 245 -42.09 28.45 -8.58
N GLU A 246 -42.41 29.34 -7.63
CA GLU A 246 -42.91 30.69 -7.92
C GLU A 246 -41.85 31.57 -8.62
N ASP A 247 -40.56 31.31 -8.38
CA ASP A 247 -39.47 32.00 -9.05
C ASP A 247 -39.04 31.22 -10.30
N THR A 248 -39.72 31.46 -11.42
CA THR A 248 -39.39 30.81 -12.70
C THR A 248 -38.08 31.34 -13.31
N SER A 249 -37.41 32.32 -12.69
CA SER A 249 -36.15 32.87 -13.20
C SER A 249 -34.92 32.07 -12.76
N GLU A 250 -35.02 31.29 -11.68
CA GLU A 250 -33.93 30.47 -11.15
C GLU A 250 -34.38 29.01 -10.92
N SER A 251 -33.49 28.07 -11.25
CA SER A 251 -33.78 26.65 -11.08
C SER A 251 -33.55 26.30 -9.61
N ARG A 252 -34.33 25.37 -9.07
CA ARG A 252 -34.10 24.83 -7.73
C ARG A 252 -33.90 23.33 -7.78
N THR A 253 -32.88 22.87 -7.04
CA THR A 253 -32.49 21.47 -6.98
C THR A 253 -32.36 21.03 -5.53
N ALA A 254 -32.81 19.82 -5.24
CA ALA A 254 -32.62 19.14 -3.97
C ALA A 254 -31.92 17.81 -4.23
N PHE A 255 -30.96 17.46 -3.37
CA PHE A 255 -30.32 16.16 -3.39
C PHE A 255 -30.84 15.34 -2.21
N LEU A 256 -31.48 14.21 -2.53
CA LEU A 256 -32.08 13.32 -1.55
C LEU A 256 -31.22 12.06 -1.45
N GLU A 257 -30.79 11.72 -0.23
CA GLU A 257 -30.22 10.42 0.06
C GLU A 257 -31.30 9.47 0.59
N ILE A 258 -31.52 8.39 -0.17
CA ILE A 258 -32.31 7.25 0.28
C ILE A 258 -31.38 6.31 1.05
N VAL A 259 -31.65 6.13 2.33
CA VAL A 259 -30.86 5.31 3.24
C VAL A 259 -31.65 4.07 3.62
N SER A 260 -31.01 2.90 3.54
CA SER A 260 -31.60 1.62 3.95
C SER A 260 -30.69 0.91 4.97
N GLY A 261 -31.29 0.31 6.00
CA GLY A 261 -30.59 -0.46 7.04
C GLY A 261 -30.12 0.37 8.25
N GLU A 262 -30.44 1.66 8.31
CA GLU A 262 -30.07 2.53 9.42
C GLU A 262 -30.68 2.05 10.76
N GLY A 263 -29.89 2.08 11.84
CA GLY A 263 -30.32 1.62 13.17
C GLY A 263 -30.42 0.10 13.31
N THR A 264 -29.95 -0.66 12.33
CA THR A 264 -29.83 -2.13 12.39
C THR A 264 -28.36 -2.56 12.53
N ASN A 265 -28.10 -3.83 12.87
CA ASN A 265 -26.75 -4.40 12.87
C ASN A 265 -26.22 -4.74 11.46
N ASN A 266 -26.96 -4.40 10.40
CA ASN A 266 -26.63 -4.72 9.01
C ASN A 266 -25.87 -3.55 8.35
N THR A 267 -25.27 -3.81 7.19
CA THR A 267 -24.66 -2.78 6.35
C THR A 267 -25.69 -1.71 5.96
N VAL A 268 -25.30 -0.44 6.08
CA VAL A 268 -26.12 0.71 5.65
C VAL A 268 -25.84 1.00 4.18
N ILE A 269 -26.88 1.10 3.36
CA ILE A 269 -26.79 1.44 1.94
C ILE A 269 -27.41 2.82 1.70
N ARG A 270 -26.73 3.65 0.89
CA ARG A 270 -27.17 4.99 0.50
C ARG A 270 -27.29 5.08 -1.02
N LYS A 271 -28.34 5.74 -1.49
CA LYS A 271 -28.54 6.09 -2.91
C LYS A 271 -28.94 7.56 -3.01
N ARG A 272 -28.18 8.35 -3.76
CA ARG A 272 -28.43 9.78 -3.95
C ARG A 272 -29.24 10.01 -5.22
N ILE A 273 -30.24 10.87 -5.16
CA ILE A 273 -31.04 11.30 -6.32
C ILE A 273 -31.12 12.82 -6.36
N GLY A 274 -30.86 13.41 -7.52
CA GLY A 274 -31.08 14.84 -7.77
C GLY A 274 -32.52 15.08 -8.23
N ILE A 275 -33.26 15.93 -7.51
CA ILE A 275 -34.61 16.38 -7.87
C ILE A 275 -34.52 17.84 -8.32
N THR A 276 -34.91 18.15 -9.56
CA THR A 276 -34.79 19.50 -10.11
C THR A 276 -36.10 20.02 -10.66
N GLN A 277 -36.45 21.26 -10.30
CA GLN A 277 -37.42 22.08 -11.02
C GLN A 277 -36.66 23.16 -11.80
N MET A 278 -36.74 23.09 -13.12
CA MET A 278 -36.00 23.97 -14.03
C MET A 278 -36.64 25.36 -14.10
N ALA A 279 -35.79 26.37 -14.25
CA ALA A 279 -36.16 27.74 -14.61
C ALA A 279 -36.58 27.87 -16.08
N ASP A 280 -37.04 29.07 -16.44
CA ASP A 280 -37.19 29.52 -17.83
C ASP A 280 -35.84 29.93 -18.45
N LYS A 281 -34.85 30.28 -17.62
CA LYS A 281 -33.48 30.64 -18.02
C LYS A 281 -32.66 29.39 -18.40
N PRO A 282 -31.82 29.44 -19.45
CA PRO A 282 -30.88 28.37 -19.77
C PRO A 282 -30.10 27.88 -18.53
N THR A 283 -30.25 26.61 -18.19
CA THR A 283 -29.64 25.99 -17.01
C THR A 283 -29.19 24.56 -17.34
N ILE A 284 -28.03 24.16 -16.82
CA ILE A 284 -27.49 22.79 -16.85
C ILE A 284 -27.14 22.41 -15.41
N ILE A 285 -27.53 21.19 -15.00
CA ILE A 285 -27.33 20.67 -13.64
C ILE A 285 -26.76 19.26 -13.73
N ILE A 286 -25.79 18.97 -12.87
CA ILE A 286 -25.14 17.67 -12.74
C ILE A 286 -25.42 17.15 -11.34
N ASN A 287 -25.76 15.87 -11.20
CA ASN A 287 -25.80 15.21 -9.89
C ASN A 287 -24.45 14.56 -9.68
N ALA A 288 -23.59 15.27 -8.96
CA ALA A 288 -22.33 14.76 -8.48
C ALA A 288 -22.20 15.11 -6.99
N PRO A 289 -21.48 14.29 -6.21
CA PRO A 289 -20.99 14.69 -4.90
C PRO A 289 -20.17 15.98 -4.94
N GLU A 290 -20.03 16.65 -3.79
CA GLU A 290 -19.29 17.91 -3.70
C GLU A 290 -17.80 17.71 -3.98
N GLU A 291 -17.28 16.58 -3.50
CA GLU A 291 -15.96 16.04 -3.79
C GLU A 291 -15.78 15.63 -5.27
N GLY A 292 -16.86 15.60 -6.05
CA GLY A 292 -16.89 15.16 -7.43
C GLY A 292 -17.19 13.66 -7.58
N LEU A 293 -16.98 13.14 -8.78
CA LEU A 293 -17.12 11.72 -9.08
C LEU A 293 -15.79 11.01 -8.76
N VAL A 294 -15.77 10.24 -7.67
CA VAL A 294 -14.55 9.61 -7.14
C VAL A 294 -14.51 8.13 -7.49
N ALA A 295 -13.50 7.73 -8.27
CA ALA A 295 -13.18 6.36 -8.62
C ALA A 295 -12.00 5.84 -7.79
N THR A 296 -12.00 4.53 -7.53
CA THR A 296 -10.85 3.85 -6.91
C THR A 296 -9.69 3.69 -7.89
N TYR A 297 -8.47 3.46 -7.38
CA TYR A 297 -7.28 3.29 -8.23
C TYR A 297 -7.39 2.09 -9.19
N ASP A 298 -8.15 1.07 -8.81
CA ASP A 298 -8.42 -0.17 -9.56
C ASP A 298 -9.90 -0.29 -9.99
N GLN A 299 -10.54 0.86 -10.26
CA GLN A 299 -11.96 0.95 -10.60
C GLN A 299 -12.32 0.08 -11.81
N SER A 300 -12.89 -1.10 -11.56
CA SER A 300 -13.31 -2.04 -12.60
C SER A 300 -14.72 -1.80 -13.14
N LYS A 301 -15.60 -1.20 -12.33
CA LYS A 301 -16.98 -0.88 -12.71
C LYS A 301 -17.10 0.59 -13.13
N PRO A 302 -17.78 0.91 -14.23
CA PRO A 302 -17.95 2.31 -14.61
C PRO A 302 -18.71 3.12 -13.55
N LEU A 303 -18.36 4.39 -13.39
CA LEU A 303 -19.18 5.33 -12.60
C LEU A 303 -20.23 5.97 -13.48
N THR A 304 -21.46 6.06 -12.99
CA THR A 304 -22.60 6.54 -13.78
C THR A 304 -23.27 7.76 -13.14
N PHE A 305 -23.61 8.74 -13.97
CA PHE A 305 -24.24 9.99 -13.52
C PHE A 305 -25.17 10.56 -14.59
N SER A 306 -26.11 11.41 -14.16
CA SER A 306 -27.01 12.12 -15.07
C SER A 306 -26.71 13.62 -15.10
N VAL A 307 -27.00 14.22 -16.25
CA VAL A 307 -26.98 15.67 -16.47
C VAL A 307 -28.35 16.09 -16.98
N ALA A 308 -28.91 17.12 -16.37
CA ALA A 308 -30.18 17.70 -16.77
C ALA A 308 -30.00 19.11 -17.31
N GLY A 309 -30.75 19.49 -18.33
CA GLY A 309 -30.76 20.85 -18.86
C GLY A 309 -32.08 21.19 -19.54
N ASN A 310 -32.46 22.47 -19.49
CA ASN A 310 -33.62 23.00 -20.22
C ASN A 310 -33.24 23.61 -21.58
N VAL A 311 -31.99 23.41 -22.01
CA VAL A 311 -31.42 23.80 -23.30
C VAL A 311 -30.62 22.64 -23.86
N GLU A 312 -30.42 22.64 -25.18
CA GLU A 312 -29.51 21.67 -25.81
C GLU A 312 -28.07 21.94 -25.36
N PHE A 313 -27.37 20.89 -24.92
CA PHE A 313 -26.03 21.00 -24.37
C PHE A 313 -25.07 19.95 -24.96
N THR A 314 -23.79 20.29 -24.92
CA THR A 314 -22.67 19.41 -25.28
C THR A 314 -21.62 19.44 -24.16
N TRP A 315 -20.57 18.64 -24.27
CA TRP A 315 -19.51 18.56 -23.28
C TRP A 315 -18.11 18.62 -23.91
N ASN A 316 -17.14 19.03 -23.11
CA ASN A 316 -15.73 18.91 -23.41
C ASN A 316 -14.93 18.72 -22.13
N TRP A 317 -13.77 18.09 -22.26
CA TRP A 317 -12.78 18.07 -21.20
C TRP A 317 -12.13 19.46 -21.09
N ILE A 318 -12.08 20.02 -19.89
CA ILE A 318 -11.27 21.22 -19.61
C ILE A 318 -9.80 20.80 -19.56
N THR A 319 -9.54 19.73 -18.82
CA THR A 319 -8.25 19.05 -18.77
C THR A 319 -8.40 17.70 -19.45
N ALA A 320 -7.83 17.57 -20.65
CA ALA A 320 -7.89 16.31 -21.39
C ALA A 320 -7.19 15.21 -20.57
N ALA A 321 -7.94 14.15 -20.27
CA ALA A 321 -7.45 13.01 -19.51
C ALA A 321 -7.58 11.75 -20.37
N SER A 322 -6.45 11.14 -20.72
CA SER A 322 -6.43 9.88 -21.50
C SER A 322 -6.82 8.67 -20.66
N TRP A 323 -6.83 8.81 -19.34
CA TRP A 323 -7.05 7.74 -18.37
C TRP A 323 -8.52 7.54 -17.97
N VAL A 324 -9.41 8.37 -18.50
CA VAL A 324 -10.85 8.25 -18.28
C VAL A 324 -11.60 8.43 -19.60
N THR A 325 -12.52 7.51 -19.87
CA THR A 325 -13.36 7.53 -21.06
C THR A 325 -14.80 7.83 -20.66
N LEU A 326 -15.36 8.89 -21.25
CA LEU A 326 -16.77 9.25 -21.08
C LEU A 326 -17.61 8.65 -22.22
N LYS A 327 -18.69 7.95 -21.86
CA LYS A 327 -19.68 7.41 -22.79
C LYS A 327 -21.08 7.87 -22.40
N GLU A 328 -21.82 8.43 -23.35
CA GLU A 328 -23.24 8.66 -23.17
C GLU A 328 -24.00 7.34 -23.32
N THR A 329 -24.90 7.06 -22.38
CA THR A 329 -25.69 5.82 -22.33
C THR A 329 -27.17 6.04 -22.63
N THR A 330 -27.62 7.29 -22.79
CA THR A 330 -28.96 7.60 -23.28
C THR A 330 -29.08 7.26 -24.76
N GLU A 331 -30.19 6.62 -25.18
CA GLU A 331 -30.42 6.25 -26.59
C GLU A 331 -30.48 7.47 -27.53
N GLU A 332 -29.83 7.34 -28.68
CA GLU A 332 -29.73 8.38 -29.71
C GLU A 332 -31.13 8.73 -30.27
N GLY A 333 -31.51 10.02 -30.19
CA GLY A 333 -32.80 10.53 -30.66
C GLY A 333 -33.83 10.81 -29.56
N ASN A 334 -33.53 10.48 -28.30
CA ASN A 334 -34.36 10.85 -27.16
C ASN A 334 -34.06 12.31 -26.75
N LYS A 335 -34.93 13.26 -27.12
CA LYS A 335 -34.84 14.68 -26.73
C LYS A 335 -35.24 14.91 -25.27
N SER A 336 -34.75 14.06 -24.37
CA SER A 336 -34.97 14.21 -22.94
C SER A 336 -34.12 15.37 -22.42
N ASN A 337 -34.70 16.16 -21.51
CA ASN A 337 -33.98 17.18 -20.74
C ASN A 337 -32.97 16.54 -19.75
N VAL A 338 -32.83 15.22 -19.73
CA VAL A 338 -31.89 14.45 -18.89
C VAL A 338 -31.13 13.44 -19.76
N ARG A 339 -29.80 13.45 -19.66
CA ARG A 339 -28.87 12.53 -20.34
C ARG A 339 -28.02 11.80 -19.33
N ASN A 340 -27.74 10.52 -19.60
CA ASN A 340 -26.99 9.62 -18.73
C ASN A 340 -25.61 9.33 -19.30
N PHE A 341 -24.62 9.28 -18.41
CA PHE A 341 -23.22 9.13 -18.76
C PHE A 341 -22.56 8.04 -17.90
N SER A 342 -21.56 7.40 -18.48
CA SER A 342 -20.72 6.37 -17.88
C SER A 342 -19.25 6.75 -18.04
N LEU A 343 -18.48 6.66 -16.96
CA LEU A 343 -17.05 6.89 -16.91
C LEU A 343 -16.32 5.56 -16.71
N GLU A 344 -15.46 5.20 -17.66
CA GLU A 344 -14.55 4.06 -17.57
C GLU A 344 -13.14 4.57 -17.27
N PHE A 345 -12.41 3.86 -16.40
CA PHE A 345 -11.13 4.30 -15.87
C PHE A 345 -10.02 3.30 -16.20
N ASP A 346 -8.86 3.81 -16.58
CA ASP A 346 -7.63 3.01 -16.62
C ASP A 346 -7.14 2.73 -15.19
N ASN A 347 -6.42 1.62 -15.00
CA ASN A 347 -5.74 1.35 -13.74
C ASN A 347 -4.76 2.47 -13.39
N TRP A 348 -4.71 2.82 -12.10
CA TRP A 348 -3.80 3.82 -11.56
C TRP A 348 -2.87 3.20 -10.53
N THR A 349 -1.57 3.50 -10.63
CA THR A 349 -0.54 3.00 -9.70
C THR A 349 0.20 4.11 -8.97
N GLY A 350 -0.09 5.39 -9.23
CA GLY A 350 0.62 6.50 -8.60
C GLY A 350 0.18 6.75 -7.17
N LEU A 351 1.07 7.36 -6.38
CA LEU A 351 0.88 7.64 -4.94
C LEU A 351 0.07 8.92 -4.65
N SER A 352 -0.40 9.61 -5.69
CA SER A 352 -1.24 10.79 -5.57
C SER A 352 -2.54 10.58 -6.33
N ASP A 353 -3.60 11.24 -5.88
CA ASP A 353 -4.84 11.34 -6.64
C ASP A 353 -4.55 11.98 -8.00
N ARG A 354 -5.31 11.57 -9.02
CA ARG A 354 -5.32 12.23 -10.33
C ARG A 354 -6.71 12.76 -10.64
N GLU A 355 -6.75 13.92 -11.28
CA GLU A 355 -7.97 14.70 -11.42
C GLU A 355 -8.18 15.14 -12.87
N ALA A 356 -9.45 15.18 -13.28
CA ALA A 356 -9.89 15.77 -14.53
C ALA A 356 -11.15 16.59 -14.29
N THR A 357 -11.43 17.51 -15.21
CA THR A 357 -12.67 18.31 -15.15
C THR A 357 -13.39 18.22 -16.47
N LEU A 358 -14.65 17.81 -16.40
CA LEU A 358 -15.57 17.75 -17.52
C LEU A 358 -16.54 18.92 -17.41
N THR A 359 -16.71 19.67 -18.48
CA THR A 359 -17.66 20.77 -18.53
C THR A 359 -18.79 20.45 -19.50
N PHE A 360 -20.01 20.77 -19.10
CA PHE A 360 -21.22 20.74 -19.91
C PHE A 360 -21.67 22.16 -20.17
N HIS A 361 -21.94 22.51 -21.42
CA HIS A 361 -22.32 23.86 -21.81
C HIS A 361 -23.38 23.86 -22.91
N ALA A 362 -24.19 24.92 -22.94
CA ALA A 362 -25.23 25.07 -23.96
C ALA A 362 -24.64 25.21 -25.37
N VAL A 363 -25.23 24.52 -26.36
CA VAL A 363 -24.73 24.47 -27.75
C VAL A 363 -24.75 25.85 -28.41
N ASP A 364 -25.89 26.53 -28.35
CA ASP A 364 -26.06 27.81 -29.05
C ASP A 364 -25.41 28.98 -28.32
N LYS A 365 -25.27 28.87 -27.00
CA LYS A 365 -24.81 29.97 -26.13
C LYS A 365 -24.06 29.46 -24.89
N PRO A 366 -22.80 29.01 -25.04
CA PRO A 366 -22.04 28.36 -23.97
C PRO A 366 -21.91 29.19 -22.68
N SER A 367 -21.91 30.52 -22.79
CA SER A 367 -21.80 31.44 -21.64
C SER A 367 -23.10 31.64 -20.87
N GLU A 368 -24.25 31.22 -21.39
CA GLU A 368 -25.55 31.39 -20.72
C GLU A 368 -25.90 30.22 -19.78
N ALA A 369 -25.34 29.02 -20.03
CA ALA A 369 -25.50 27.87 -19.14
C ALA A 369 -24.29 26.94 -19.23
N MET A 370 -23.65 26.70 -18.09
CA MET A 370 -22.49 25.82 -17.96
C MET A 370 -22.48 25.16 -16.58
N ALA A 371 -22.05 23.90 -16.52
CA ALA A 371 -21.83 23.17 -15.27
C ALA A 371 -20.58 22.29 -15.40
N ASP A 372 -19.76 22.28 -14.36
CA ASP A 372 -18.52 21.52 -14.32
C ASP A 372 -18.63 20.39 -13.31
N VAL A 373 -18.01 19.26 -13.62
CA VAL A 373 -17.86 18.14 -12.69
C VAL A 373 -16.40 17.74 -12.57
N LYS A 374 -15.93 17.65 -11.33
CA LYS A 374 -14.62 17.13 -10.99
C LYS A 374 -14.67 15.60 -10.99
N ILE A 375 -13.67 14.99 -11.60
CA ILE A 375 -13.50 13.53 -11.66
C ILE A 375 -12.16 13.22 -11.01
N ILE A 376 -12.17 12.36 -10.00
CA ILE A 376 -11.00 12.01 -9.20
C ILE A 376 -10.80 10.50 -9.29
N GLN A 377 -9.57 10.06 -9.49
CA GLN A 377 -9.18 8.67 -9.23
C GLN A 377 -8.16 8.65 -8.09
N THR A 378 -8.50 7.93 -7.02
CA THR A 378 -7.73 7.91 -5.78
C THR A 378 -6.33 7.33 -5.98
N ALA A 379 -5.37 7.78 -5.17
CA ALA A 379 -4.03 7.22 -5.09
C ALA A 379 -4.04 5.69 -4.87
N ALA A 380 -3.07 5.02 -5.47
CA ALA A 380 -2.85 3.60 -5.27
C ALA A 380 -2.11 3.33 -3.95
N PRO A 381 -2.23 2.12 -3.37
CA PRO A 381 -1.40 1.72 -2.24
C PRO A 381 0.09 1.69 -2.61
N GLN A 382 0.96 1.80 -1.60
CA GLN A 382 2.40 1.63 -1.79
C GLN A 382 2.70 0.25 -2.37
N ALA A 383 3.48 0.20 -3.46
CA ALA A 383 3.90 -1.05 -4.07
C ALA A 383 4.77 -1.86 -3.10
N SER A 384 4.46 -3.14 -2.97
CA SER A 384 5.20 -4.08 -2.13
C SER A 384 5.07 -5.49 -2.71
N ILE A 385 6.16 -6.24 -2.63
CA ILE A 385 6.19 -7.67 -2.94
C ILE A 385 7.02 -8.34 -1.85
N SER A 386 6.49 -9.41 -1.25
CA SER A 386 7.25 -10.26 -0.33
C SER A 386 7.07 -11.72 -0.68
N LEU A 387 8.15 -12.48 -0.55
CA LEU A 387 8.21 -13.91 -0.83
C LEU A 387 8.40 -14.66 0.47
N ASN A 388 7.77 -15.83 0.61
CA ASN A 388 8.03 -16.71 1.75
C ASN A 388 9.40 -17.40 1.68
N THR A 389 10.01 -17.47 0.50
CA THR A 389 11.38 -17.93 0.26
C THR A 389 11.99 -17.18 -0.92
N ASN A 390 13.30 -16.94 -0.85
CA ASN A 390 14.06 -16.28 -1.91
C ASN A 390 14.78 -17.27 -2.83
N SER A 391 14.73 -18.58 -2.52
CA SER A 391 15.29 -19.60 -3.39
C SER A 391 14.45 -20.87 -3.48
N VAL A 392 14.51 -21.50 -4.65
CA VAL A 392 13.89 -22.79 -4.97
C VAL A 392 14.91 -23.68 -5.67
N VAL A 393 14.99 -24.94 -5.25
CA VAL A 393 15.96 -25.91 -5.77
C VAL A 393 15.22 -27.05 -6.44
N PHE A 394 15.66 -27.45 -7.63
CA PHE A 394 15.23 -28.65 -8.32
C PHE A 394 16.38 -29.65 -8.40
N ASN A 395 16.13 -30.91 -8.03
CA ASN A 395 17.04 -31.99 -8.35
C ASN A 395 16.90 -32.39 -9.82
N ASN A 396 17.95 -33.00 -10.39
CA ASN A 396 17.82 -33.64 -11.70
C ASN A 396 16.82 -34.81 -11.62
N GLY A 397 15.80 -34.84 -12.48
CA GLY A 397 14.68 -35.78 -12.40
C GLY A 397 13.37 -35.20 -11.86
N GLU A 398 13.36 -33.96 -11.38
CA GLU A 398 12.15 -33.26 -10.90
C GLU A 398 11.44 -32.43 -11.99
N GLU A 399 11.63 -32.75 -13.29
CA GLU A 399 11.08 -31.95 -14.40
C GLU A 399 9.54 -32.01 -14.52
N THR A 400 8.92 -32.98 -13.85
CA THR A 400 7.46 -33.09 -13.76
C THR A 400 6.90 -32.36 -12.53
N GLU A 401 7.74 -31.96 -11.58
CA GLU A 401 7.32 -31.28 -10.37
C GLU A 401 7.05 -29.80 -10.62
N THR A 402 6.09 -29.25 -9.90
CA THR A 402 5.83 -27.80 -9.83
C THR A 402 5.98 -27.39 -8.37
N LYS A 403 6.83 -26.39 -8.13
CA LYS A 403 7.06 -25.83 -6.80
C LYS A 403 6.36 -24.48 -6.70
N TYR A 404 5.83 -24.19 -5.52
CA TYR A 404 5.06 -22.97 -5.28
C TYR A 404 5.77 -22.09 -4.25
N VAL A 405 5.89 -20.80 -4.56
CA VAL A 405 6.40 -19.76 -3.68
C VAL A 405 5.24 -18.85 -3.34
N THR A 406 4.90 -18.72 -2.06
CA THR A 406 3.84 -17.81 -1.63
C THR A 406 4.32 -16.37 -1.78
N VAL A 407 3.45 -15.52 -2.33
CA VAL A 407 3.74 -14.12 -2.60
C VAL A 407 2.63 -13.23 -2.04
N GLU A 408 3.00 -12.28 -1.20
CA GLU A 408 2.12 -11.17 -0.86
C GLU A 408 2.49 -9.97 -1.72
N CYS A 409 1.51 -9.44 -2.45
CA CYS A 409 1.63 -8.29 -3.35
C CYS A 409 0.54 -7.28 -3.00
N SER A 410 0.87 -5.99 -3.00
CA SER A 410 -0.14 -4.93 -2.76
C SER A 410 -1.01 -4.62 -3.98
N PHE A 411 -0.69 -5.19 -5.15
CA PHE A 411 -1.45 -5.03 -6.39
C PHE A 411 -1.99 -6.38 -6.88
N SER A 412 -3.11 -6.35 -7.60
CA SER A 412 -3.72 -7.53 -8.23
C SER A 412 -2.89 -8.08 -9.39
N ASP A 413 -2.17 -7.19 -10.08
CA ASP A 413 -1.37 -7.51 -11.26
C ASP A 413 0.12 -7.54 -10.95
N MET A 414 0.83 -8.46 -11.59
CA MET A 414 2.26 -8.67 -11.42
C MET A 414 2.91 -9.06 -12.74
N THR A 415 4.09 -8.53 -12.98
CA THR A 415 4.94 -8.93 -14.11
C THR A 415 6.03 -9.89 -13.63
N ILE A 416 6.23 -10.98 -14.36
CA ILE A 416 7.31 -11.94 -14.12
C ILE A 416 8.25 -11.97 -15.31
N THR A 417 9.55 -11.91 -15.03
CA THR A 417 10.61 -12.15 -16.00
C THR A 417 11.58 -13.19 -15.48
N THR A 418 12.18 -13.97 -16.39
CA THR A 418 13.21 -14.96 -16.04
C THR A 418 14.52 -14.60 -16.73
N LYS A 419 15.64 -14.72 -16.00
CA LYS A 419 17.00 -14.51 -16.50
C LYS A 419 17.87 -15.70 -16.11
N ASP A 420 18.42 -16.40 -17.09
CA ASP A 420 19.46 -17.39 -16.88
C ASP A 420 20.77 -16.68 -16.51
N LEU A 421 21.40 -17.07 -15.39
CA LEU A 421 22.56 -16.36 -14.87
C LEU A 421 23.86 -16.66 -15.63
N GLU A 422 23.94 -17.76 -16.38
CA GLU A 422 25.12 -18.09 -17.17
C GLU A 422 25.11 -17.37 -18.53
N THR A 423 23.94 -17.32 -19.18
CA THR A 423 23.79 -16.74 -20.52
C THR A 423 23.32 -15.28 -20.52
N GLU A 424 22.83 -14.79 -19.38
CA GLU A 424 22.17 -13.49 -19.22
C GLU A 424 20.92 -13.27 -20.10
N THR A 425 20.35 -14.35 -20.63
CA THR A 425 19.15 -14.32 -21.48
C THR A 425 17.95 -14.93 -20.78
N LYS A 426 16.77 -14.91 -21.41
CA LYS A 426 15.58 -15.58 -20.86
C LYS A 426 15.88 -17.07 -20.61
N ALA A 427 15.65 -17.53 -19.38
CA ALA A 427 15.88 -18.92 -19.00
C ALA A 427 14.88 -19.87 -19.68
N ALA A 428 15.22 -20.38 -20.86
CA ALA A 428 14.34 -21.26 -21.65
C ALA A 428 14.02 -22.60 -20.96
N TRP A 429 14.86 -23.00 -20.01
CA TRP A 429 14.66 -24.20 -19.20
C TRP A 429 13.78 -23.98 -17.96
N LEU A 430 13.32 -22.75 -17.71
CA LEU A 430 12.55 -22.37 -16.53
C LEU A 430 11.24 -21.71 -16.94
N THR A 431 10.14 -22.19 -16.39
CA THR A 431 8.84 -21.53 -16.46
C THR A 431 8.46 -21.05 -15.06
N ALA A 432 8.04 -19.79 -14.96
CA ALA A 432 7.49 -19.20 -13.75
C ALA A 432 6.21 -18.42 -14.09
N ASP A 433 5.16 -18.60 -13.29
CA ASP A 433 3.85 -17.96 -13.50
C ASP A 433 3.20 -17.61 -12.15
N TYR A 434 2.49 -16.48 -12.09
CA TYR A 434 1.81 -15.99 -10.88
C TYR A 434 0.34 -16.40 -10.90
N ASP A 435 -0.07 -17.16 -9.89
CA ASP A 435 -1.46 -17.45 -9.62
C ASP A 435 -1.99 -16.47 -8.58
N ALA A 436 -2.75 -15.46 -9.04
CA ALA A 436 -3.37 -14.45 -8.19
C ALA A 436 -4.40 -15.05 -7.21
N SER A 437 -5.05 -16.16 -7.57
CA SER A 437 -6.05 -16.81 -6.71
C SER A 437 -5.40 -17.58 -5.55
N ALA A 438 -4.25 -18.20 -5.83
CA ALA A 438 -3.45 -18.91 -4.83
C ALA A 438 -2.43 -18.03 -4.11
N LYS A 439 -2.27 -16.77 -4.54
CA LYS A 439 -1.21 -15.85 -4.10
C LYS A 439 0.17 -16.53 -4.14
N ALA A 440 0.49 -17.19 -5.24
CA ALA A 440 1.71 -17.97 -5.35
C ALA A 440 2.32 -17.92 -6.75
N VAL A 441 3.65 -17.95 -6.82
CA VAL A 441 4.37 -18.21 -8.06
C VAL A 441 4.61 -19.71 -8.19
N SER A 442 4.10 -20.27 -9.28
CA SER A 442 4.43 -21.62 -9.71
C SER A 442 5.73 -21.60 -10.50
N VAL A 443 6.64 -22.51 -10.16
CA VAL A 443 7.97 -22.63 -10.76
C VAL A 443 8.16 -24.05 -11.26
N LYS A 444 8.67 -24.21 -12.48
CA LYS A 444 8.91 -25.50 -13.11
C LYS A 444 10.15 -25.49 -14.00
N VAL A 445 10.96 -26.53 -13.91
CA VAL A 445 12.13 -26.74 -14.77
C VAL A 445 11.83 -27.69 -15.92
N ASN A 446 12.49 -27.48 -17.06
CA ASN A 446 12.36 -28.27 -18.27
C ASN A 446 13.69 -28.95 -18.62
N GLY A 447 13.65 -30.29 -18.69
CA GLY A 447 14.78 -31.12 -19.06
C GLY A 447 15.85 -31.28 -17.98
N THR A 448 16.70 -32.29 -18.15
CA THR A 448 17.84 -32.59 -17.28
C THR A 448 19.07 -31.78 -17.68
N THR A 449 20.02 -31.61 -16.77
CA THR A 449 21.31 -30.98 -17.06
C THR A 449 22.49 -31.77 -16.47
N GLN A 450 23.64 -31.72 -17.12
CA GLN A 450 24.87 -32.30 -16.59
C GLN A 450 25.49 -31.41 -15.51
N LYS A 451 25.54 -30.09 -15.76
CA LYS A 451 26.04 -29.09 -14.82
C LYS A 451 24.90 -28.37 -14.13
N THR A 452 25.13 -27.97 -12.88
CA THR A 452 24.19 -27.12 -12.15
C THR A 452 24.00 -25.79 -12.86
N ARG A 453 22.75 -25.36 -13.01
CA ARG A 453 22.37 -24.10 -13.66
C ARG A 453 21.43 -23.30 -12.75
N THR A 454 21.51 -21.98 -12.84
CA THR A 454 20.75 -21.06 -11.98
C THR A 454 20.12 -19.97 -12.83
N ALA A 455 18.90 -19.57 -12.45
CA ALA A 455 18.19 -18.45 -13.04
C ALA A 455 17.53 -17.60 -11.97
N GLU A 456 17.31 -16.34 -12.29
CA GLU A 456 16.52 -15.40 -11.50
C GLU A 456 15.11 -15.33 -12.08
N VAL A 457 14.11 -15.32 -11.20
CA VAL A 457 12.74 -14.95 -11.48
C VAL A 457 12.52 -13.61 -10.81
N LYS A 458 12.40 -12.54 -11.60
CA LYS A 458 12.11 -11.20 -11.10
C LYS A 458 10.62 -10.95 -11.18
N LEU A 459 10.02 -10.69 -10.03
CA LEU A 459 8.64 -10.27 -9.85
C LEU A 459 8.62 -8.75 -9.75
N SER A 460 7.66 -8.09 -10.39
CA SER A 460 7.51 -6.63 -10.33
C SER A 460 6.05 -6.23 -10.35
N CYS A 461 5.68 -5.23 -9.56
CA CYS A 461 4.34 -4.66 -9.50
C CYS A 461 4.41 -3.14 -9.38
N GLY A 462 3.26 -2.49 -9.63
CA GLY A 462 3.15 -1.04 -9.62
C GLY A 462 3.67 -0.40 -10.92
N GLY A 463 3.98 0.90 -10.83
CA GLY A 463 4.34 1.76 -11.97
C GLY A 463 4.19 3.23 -11.61
N ASN A 464 4.47 4.14 -12.56
CA ASN A 464 4.34 5.59 -12.37
C ASN A 464 5.17 6.13 -11.17
N GLY A 465 6.35 5.57 -10.91
CA GLY A 465 7.22 5.93 -9.78
C GLY A 465 6.86 5.25 -8.46
N ASN A 466 5.90 4.31 -8.48
CA ASN A 466 5.52 3.45 -7.36
C ASN A 466 5.75 1.99 -7.74
N GLU A 467 7.00 1.59 -7.88
CA GLU A 467 7.39 0.23 -8.26
C GLU A 467 7.95 -0.56 -7.08
N ALA A 468 7.62 -1.84 -7.01
CA ALA A 468 8.29 -2.80 -6.15
C ALA A 468 8.74 -4.02 -6.95
N SER A 469 9.86 -4.61 -6.53
CA SER A 469 10.35 -5.85 -7.13
C SER A 469 10.91 -6.80 -6.09
N ALA A 470 10.70 -8.09 -6.32
CA ALA A 470 11.34 -9.17 -5.58
C ALA A 470 12.02 -10.12 -6.56
N THR A 471 13.10 -10.76 -6.10
CA THR A 471 13.85 -11.73 -6.90
C THR A 471 13.83 -13.07 -6.21
N LEU A 472 13.48 -14.10 -6.97
CA LEU A 472 13.54 -15.50 -6.57
C LEU A 472 14.64 -16.20 -7.37
N THR A 473 15.57 -16.85 -6.68
CA THR A 473 16.64 -17.62 -7.32
C THR A 473 16.18 -19.07 -7.50
N VAL A 474 16.27 -19.59 -8.73
CA VAL A 474 15.93 -20.99 -9.04
C VAL A 474 17.19 -21.72 -9.48
N THR A 475 17.53 -22.78 -8.76
CA THR A 475 18.70 -23.62 -9.06
C THR A 475 18.26 -25.02 -9.44
N GLN A 476 18.71 -25.51 -10.60
CA GLN A 476 18.58 -26.92 -10.96
C GLN A 476 19.94 -27.61 -10.85
N LEU A 477 20.03 -28.60 -9.95
CA LEU A 477 21.23 -29.40 -9.77
C LEU A 477 21.45 -30.31 -10.97
N GLY A 478 22.70 -30.40 -11.43
CA GLY A 478 23.10 -31.32 -12.50
C GLY A 478 23.42 -32.74 -12.01
N THR A 479 23.89 -33.58 -12.92
CA THR A 479 24.41 -34.92 -12.59
C THR A 479 25.87 -34.91 -12.12
N GLU A 480 26.65 -33.87 -12.45
CA GLU A 480 28.00 -33.67 -11.92
C GLU A 480 27.96 -33.31 -10.44
N ALA A 481 28.90 -33.84 -9.66
CA ALA A 481 28.98 -33.58 -8.23
C ALA A 481 28.92 -32.06 -7.96
N THR A 482 27.99 -31.65 -7.10
CA THR A 482 27.73 -30.24 -6.79
C THR A 482 27.61 -30.02 -5.29
N LEU A 483 28.17 -28.92 -4.79
CA LEU A 483 27.96 -28.38 -3.46
C LEU A 483 27.90 -26.85 -3.54
N LEU A 484 26.75 -26.26 -3.18
CA LEU A 484 26.54 -24.83 -3.06
C LEU A 484 25.90 -24.51 -1.70
N LEU A 485 26.14 -23.30 -1.20
CA LEU A 485 25.58 -22.80 0.05
C LEU A 485 24.81 -21.51 -0.25
N ASP A 486 23.61 -21.38 0.33
CA ASP A 486 22.76 -20.21 0.14
C ASP A 486 22.14 -19.77 1.48
N PRO A 487 22.59 -18.64 2.07
CA PRO A 487 23.68 -17.77 1.61
C PRO A 487 25.08 -18.31 2.00
N GLU A 488 26.14 -17.88 1.30
CA GLU A 488 27.55 -18.18 1.67
C GLU A 488 28.06 -17.30 2.84
N SER A 489 27.28 -16.31 3.27
CA SER A 489 27.57 -15.56 4.49
C SER A 489 26.27 -15.20 5.21
N ILE A 490 26.28 -15.32 6.53
CA ILE A 490 25.16 -14.94 7.38
C ILE A 490 25.60 -13.90 8.40
N GLN A 491 24.67 -12.98 8.73
CA GLN A 491 24.82 -12.06 9.84
C GLN A 491 23.87 -12.45 10.97
N ILE A 492 24.42 -12.56 12.18
CA ILE A 492 23.70 -12.83 13.42
C ILE A 492 23.66 -11.53 14.24
N ASP A 493 22.53 -11.24 14.87
CA ASP A 493 22.40 -10.07 15.74
C ASP A 493 23.18 -10.22 17.06
N SER A 494 23.30 -9.16 17.85
CA SER A 494 23.96 -9.21 19.16
C SER A 494 23.32 -10.15 20.16
N LYS A 495 22.06 -10.57 19.97
CA LYS A 495 21.40 -11.53 20.86
C LYS A 495 21.74 -12.98 20.51
N GLY A 496 22.28 -13.21 19.32
CA GLY A 496 22.61 -14.54 18.84
C GLY A 496 21.47 -15.23 18.07
N THR A 497 20.50 -14.47 17.55
CA THR A 497 19.32 -15.02 16.86
C THR A 497 19.73 -15.98 15.74
N ALA A 498 19.12 -17.16 15.73
CA ALA A 498 19.47 -18.21 14.79
C ALA A 498 19.18 -17.81 13.34
N GLN A 499 20.12 -18.09 12.45
CA GLN A 499 20.03 -17.93 11.00
C GLN A 499 20.22 -19.27 10.31
N THR A 500 19.71 -19.41 9.09
CA THR A 500 19.76 -20.67 8.34
C THR A 500 20.48 -20.51 7.01
N ILE A 501 21.25 -21.53 6.64
CA ILE A 501 21.92 -21.68 5.35
C ILE A 501 21.39 -22.95 4.70
N ALA A 502 20.94 -22.86 3.45
CA ALA A 502 20.59 -24.02 2.64
C ALA A 502 21.86 -24.67 2.06
N VAL A 503 21.89 -26.01 2.06
CA VAL A 503 22.98 -26.81 1.48
C VAL A 503 22.46 -27.50 0.23
N LEU A 504 22.90 -27.03 -0.93
CA LEU A 504 22.45 -27.57 -2.21
C LEU A 504 23.50 -28.55 -2.73
N THR A 505 23.21 -29.84 -2.59
CA THR A 505 24.08 -30.90 -3.09
C THR A 505 23.30 -32.08 -3.66
N ASN A 506 23.87 -32.68 -4.71
CA ASN A 506 23.43 -33.94 -5.30
C ASN A 506 24.25 -35.14 -4.79
N GLN A 507 25.19 -34.90 -3.87
CA GLN A 507 25.92 -35.98 -3.20
C GLN A 507 25.02 -36.64 -2.16
N THR A 508 25.26 -37.93 -1.92
CA THR A 508 24.46 -38.73 -0.99
C THR A 508 24.68 -38.37 0.47
N ASP A 509 25.80 -37.71 0.79
CA ASP A 509 26.14 -37.26 2.12
C ASP A 509 26.95 -35.95 2.06
N TRP A 510 26.95 -35.21 3.16
CA TRP A 510 27.70 -33.98 3.35
C TRP A 510 28.01 -33.78 4.84
N GLU A 511 28.86 -32.84 5.23
CA GLU A 511 29.12 -32.50 6.64
C GLU A 511 29.69 -31.10 6.78
N VAL A 512 29.53 -30.49 7.96
CA VAL A 512 30.26 -29.27 8.32
C VAL A 512 31.53 -29.72 9.04
N VAL A 513 32.68 -29.44 8.44
CA VAL A 513 34.00 -29.72 9.00
C VAL A 513 34.55 -28.42 9.57
N ASP A 514 34.79 -28.42 10.87
CA ASP A 514 35.34 -27.28 11.58
C ASP A 514 36.70 -27.61 12.19
N PRO A 515 37.81 -27.23 11.54
CA PRO A 515 39.14 -27.43 12.09
C PRO A 515 39.49 -26.48 13.23
N THR A 516 38.66 -25.48 13.56
CA THR A 516 38.97 -24.36 14.46
C THR A 516 37.83 -23.95 15.41
N ALA A 517 36.91 -24.87 15.70
CA ALA A 517 35.66 -24.58 16.40
C ALA A 517 35.79 -23.61 17.57
N THR A 518 35.06 -22.50 17.47
CA THR A 518 34.95 -21.49 18.52
C THR A 518 33.72 -21.79 19.40
N GLU A 519 33.79 -21.47 20.70
CA GLU A 519 32.61 -21.57 21.58
C GLU A 519 31.59 -20.43 21.34
N ASP A 520 31.89 -19.51 20.42
CA ASP A 520 31.11 -18.30 20.14
C ASP A 520 29.83 -18.57 19.33
N PHE A 521 29.83 -19.63 18.52
CA PHE A 521 28.73 -19.98 17.62
C PHE A 521 28.32 -21.44 17.78
N THR A 522 27.01 -21.68 17.76
CA THR A 522 26.43 -23.02 17.78
C THR A 522 25.91 -23.38 16.39
N ILE A 523 26.41 -24.50 15.85
CA ILE A 523 26.01 -25.06 14.56
C ILE A 523 25.11 -26.26 14.78
N THR A 524 23.92 -26.25 14.17
CA THR A 524 23.01 -27.40 14.10
C THR A 524 22.82 -27.79 12.64
N VAL A 525 23.01 -29.08 12.32
CA VAL A 525 22.91 -29.60 10.96
C VAL A 525 21.64 -30.45 10.84
N ASP A 526 20.75 -30.08 9.92
CA ASP A 526 19.58 -30.88 9.54
C ASP A 526 19.82 -31.47 8.14
N LYS A 527 20.18 -32.75 8.11
CA LYS A 527 20.47 -33.49 6.87
C LYS A 527 19.24 -33.68 5.99
N GLU A 528 18.07 -33.88 6.60
CA GLU A 528 16.83 -34.14 5.87
C GLU A 528 16.35 -32.87 5.17
N LYS A 529 16.37 -31.73 5.86
CA LYS A 529 16.02 -30.44 5.28
C LYS A 529 17.14 -29.81 4.45
N LYS A 530 18.34 -30.42 4.46
CA LYS A 530 19.56 -29.87 3.88
C LYS A 530 19.84 -28.44 4.35
N THR A 531 19.78 -28.20 5.66
CA THR A 531 20.00 -26.88 6.25
C THR A 531 21.04 -26.91 7.35
N ILE A 532 21.75 -25.79 7.49
CA ILE A 532 22.64 -25.49 8.60
C ILE A 532 22.03 -24.32 9.36
N THR A 533 21.70 -24.51 10.63
CA THR A 533 21.26 -23.44 11.52
C THR A 533 22.43 -22.99 12.39
N VAL A 534 22.68 -21.69 12.39
CA VAL A 534 23.76 -21.07 13.16
C VAL A 534 23.17 -20.07 14.14
N SER A 535 23.58 -20.14 15.39
CA SER A 535 23.26 -19.13 16.43
C SER A 535 24.55 -18.68 17.12
N GLY A 536 24.54 -17.48 17.69
CA GLY A 536 25.68 -16.93 18.43
C GLY A 536 25.41 -16.89 19.93
N THR A 537 26.45 -16.85 20.76
CA THR A 537 26.30 -16.33 22.12
C THR A 537 26.02 -14.83 22.08
N PRO A 538 25.39 -14.22 23.10
CA PRO A 538 25.19 -12.77 23.12
C PRO A 538 26.52 -12.02 23.01
N LEU A 539 26.52 -10.92 22.23
CA LEU A 539 27.67 -10.06 21.99
C LEU A 539 27.39 -8.68 22.58
N ASP A 540 28.12 -8.30 23.63
CA ASP A 540 27.89 -7.04 24.35
C ASP A 540 28.44 -5.80 23.62
N ALA A 541 29.50 -5.96 22.81
CA ALA A 541 30.10 -4.88 22.02
C ALA A 541 30.94 -5.45 20.86
N GLY A 542 31.09 -4.67 19.79
CA GLY A 542 32.00 -4.95 18.67
C GLY A 542 31.45 -5.91 17.61
N LEU A 543 32.37 -6.55 16.88
CA LEU A 543 32.12 -7.48 15.79
C LEU A 543 33.02 -8.71 15.94
N ARG A 544 32.49 -9.90 15.64
CA ARG A 544 33.24 -11.15 15.50
C ARG A 544 32.81 -11.93 14.27
N GLU A 545 33.74 -12.71 13.72
CA GLU A 545 33.55 -13.44 12.46
C GLU A 545 34.21 -14.83 12.53
N HIS A 546 33.57 -15.83 11.92
CA HIS A 546 34.13 -17.17 11.78
C HIS A 546 33.73 -17.81 10.45
N THR A 547 34.63 -18.58 9.85
CA THR A 547 34.40 -19.28 8.58
C THR A 547 34.37 -20.79 8.80
N TYR A 548 33.29 -21.42 8.37
CA TYR A 548 33.07 -22.86 8.43
C TYR A 548 33.28 -23.49 7.06
N THR A 549 33.76 -24.73 7.02
CA THR A 549 33.87 -25.50 5.77
C THR A 549 32.80 -26.58 5.73
N VAL A 550 32.12 -26.72 4.60
CA VAL A 550 31.16 -27.79 4.30
C VAL A 550 31.78 -28.70 3.26
N LYS A 551 31.73 -30.02 3.50
CA LYS A 551 32.21 -31.04 2.55
C LYS A 551 31.06 -31.89 2.04
N ALA A 552 31.14 -32.30 0.78
CA ALA A 552 30.24 -33.27 0.16
C ALA A 552 31.01 -34.09 -0.87
N GLY A 553 31.39 -35.32 -0.51
CA GLY A 553 32.38 -36.09 -1.28
C GLY A 553 33.74 -35.38 -1.32
N ASP A 554 34.29 -35.19 -2.51
CA ASP A 554 35.56 -34.48 -2.73
C ASP A 554 35.40 -32.94 -2.85
N LEU A 555 34.16 -32.43 -2.72
CA LEU A 555 33.87 -30.99 -2.84
C LEU A 555 33.93 -30.31 -1.47
N GLU A 556 34.44 -29.08 -1.46
CA GLU A 556 34.50 -28.22 -0.28
C GLU A 556 33.95 -26.83 -0.62
N LYS A 557 33.11 -26.28 0.27
CA LYS A 557 32.65 -24.89 0.21
C LYS A 557 32.69 -24.26 1.58
N GLN A 558 32.88 -22.95 1.64
CA GLN A 558 32.96 -22.21 2.90
C GLN A 558 31.78 -21.29 3.06
N PHE A 559 31.32 -21.12 4.30
CA PHE A 559 30.42 -20.02 4.66
C PHE A 559 30.95 -19.24 5.83
N THR A 560 30.61 -17.95 5.88
CA THR A 560 31.13 -17.04 6.88
C THR A 560 30.02 -16.46 7.75
N VAL A 561 30.19 -16.58 9.07
CA VAL A 561 29.27 -16.11 10.10
C VAL A 561 29.84 -14.84 10.69
N LYS A 562 29.10 -13.75 10.60
CA LYS A 562 29.43 -12.47 11.25
C LYS A 562 28.40 -12.17 12.33
N GLN A 563 28.84 -11.71 13.49
CA GLN A 563 27.95 -11.21 14.53
C GLN A 563 28.41 -9.83 14.99
N GLN A 564 27.49 -8.88 15.02
CA GLN A 564 27.76 -7.50 15.41
C GLN A 564 26.61 -6.88 16.20
N VAL A 565 26.91 -5.84 16.96
CA VAL A 565 25.90 -5.05 17.69
C VAL A 565 25.22 -4.06 16.75
N ALA A 566 23.88 -4.08 16.71
CA ALA A 566 23.09 -3.10 15.98
C ALA A 566 23.22 -1.73 16.65
N TYR A 567 23.65 -0.73 15.88
CA TYR A 567 23.81 0.64 16.33
C TYR A 567 22.56 1.47 16.07
N LYS A 568 22.38 2.51 16.89
CA LYS A 568 21.50 3.64 16.63
C LYS A 568 22.35 4.88 16.36
N VAL A 569 21.75 5.83 15.66
CA VAL A 569 22.33 7.18 15.53
C VAL A 569 22.59 7.76 16.93
N GLY A 570 23.80 8.23 17.17
CA GLY A 570 24.30 8.75 18.45
C GLY A 570 25.07 7.73 19.30
N ASP A 571 25.02 6.43 18.98
CA ASP A 571 25.75 5.41 19.75
C ASP A 571 27.28 5.59 19.60
N PRO A 572 28.06 5.23 20.64
CA PRO A 572 29.51 5.16 20.52
C PRO A 572 29.91 4.05 19.55
N TYR A 573 30.77 4.37 18.58
CA TYR A 573 31.39 3.38 17.72
C TYR A 573 32.60 2.77 18.43
N ILE A 574 32.45 1.52 18.87
CA ILE A 574 33.42 0.82 19.73
C ILE A 574 34.17 -0.23 18.92
N VAL A 575 35.50 -0.11 18.88
CA VAL A 575 36.40 -1.07 18.25
C VAL A 575 37.41 -1.54 19.29
N ASN A 576 37.57 -2.86 19.44
CA ASN A 576 38.47 -3.49 20.43
C ASN A 576 38.28 -2.95 21.86
N GLY A 577 37.04 -2.67 22.27
CA GLY A 577 36.69 -2.15 23.60
C GLY A 577 36.98 -0.66 23.83
N LYS A 578 37.38 0.08 22.79
CA LYS A 578 37.62 1.53 22.84
C LYS A 578 36.63 2.28 21.97
N THR A 579 36.04 3.36 22.47
CA THR A 579 35.26 4.29 21.66
C THR A 579 36.18 5.06 20.72
N VAL A 580 35.99 4.92 19.41
CA VAL A 580 36.81 5.55 18.36
C VAL A 580 36.03 6.57 17.54
N GLY A 581 34.69 6.52 17.59
CA GLY A 581 33.82 7.42 16.86
C GLY A 581 32.40 7.45 17.42
N ILE A 582 31.51 8.17 16.73
CA ILE A 582 30.07 8.22 17.00
C ILE A 582 29.32 7.88 15.73
N ILE A 583 28.27 7.08 15.86
CA ILE A 583 27.39 6.68 14.76
C ILE A 583 26.49 7.86 14.39
N TYR A 584 26.45 8.26 13.12
CA TYR A 584 25.60 9.38 12.68
C TYR A 584 24.57 8.99 11.61
N GLN A 585 24.70 7.79 11.04
CA GLN A 585 23.76 7.25 10.06
C GLN A 585 23.69 5.74 10.21
N VAL A 586 22.50 5.15 10.13
CA VAL A 586 22.28 3.71 10.09
C VAL A 586 21.18 3.34 9.11
N ASP A 587 21.19 2.11 8.62
CA ASP A 587 20.05 1.49 7.92
C ASP A 587 18.96 1.04 8.90
N GLU A 588 17.85 0.49 8.39
CA GLU A 588 16.72 0.03 9.21
C GLU A 588 17.11 -1.05 10.23
N SER A 589 18.14 -1.83 9.92
CA SER A 589 18.61 -2.91 10.78
C SER A 589 19.54 -2.41 11.89
N GLY A 590 20.09 -1.19 11.79
CA GLY A 590 21.15 -0.69 12.65
C GLY A 590 22.52 -1.35 12.40
N MET A 591 22.61 -2.24 11.40
CA MET A 591 23.78 -3.10 11.17
C MET A 591 24.73 -2.50 10.14
N ASN A 592 24.27 -1.56 9.34
CA ASN A 592 25.07 -0.81 8.38
C ASN A 592 24.92 0.68 8.63
N GLY A 593 25.96 1.46 8.36
CA GLY A 593 25.90 2.89 8.61
C GLY A 593 27.23 3.61 8.47
N LYS A 594 27.26 4.83 9.01
CA LYS A 594 28.45 5.68 9.03
C LYS A 594 28.75 6.17 10.45
N ALA A 595 30.03 6.23 10.77
CA ALA A 595 30.53 6.85 11.98
C ALA A 595 31.49 7.97 11.63
N PHE A 596 31.60 8.99 12.49
CA PHE A 596 32.66 9.99 12.41
C PHE A 596 33.64 9.82 13.57
N SER A 597 34.90 10.17 13.35
CA SER A 597 35.96 9.99 14.33
C SER A 597 35.90 11.04 15.45
N LEU A 598 36.17 10.60 16.67
CA LEU A 598 36.42 11.50 17.79
C LEU A 598 37.82 12.15 17.74
N THR A 599 38.69 11.74 16.82
CA THR A 599 39.97 12.40 16.53
C THR A 599 39.86 13.22 15.24
N VAL A 600 40.17 14.51 15.31
CA VAL A 600 39.98 15.48 14.22
C VAL A 600 41.32 16.03 13.73
N TYR A 601 41.43 16.31 12.43
CA TYR A 601 42.58 17.03 11.88
C TYR A 601 42.32 18.53 12.00
N ASN A 602 43.06 19.22 12.87
CA ASN A 602 43.04 20.67 12.99
C ASN A 602 43.92 21.29 11.89
N THR A 603 43.37 22.26 11.16
CA THR A 603 44.09 22.90 10.05
C THR A 603 44.81 24.18 10.46
N ASN A 604 44.68 24.61 11.72
CA ASN A 604 45.38 25.78 12.25
C ASN A 604 46.87 25.53 12.50
N ASP A 605 47.26 24.27 12.74
CA ASP A 605 48.62 23.87 13.08
C ASP A 605 49.23 22.88 12.07
N LYS A 606 48.48 22.50 11.03
CA LYS A 606 48.86 21.45 10.06
C LYS A 606 48.49 21.82 8.62
N GLN A 607 49.30 21.37 7.66
CA GLN A 607 49.12 21.70 6.24
C GLN A 607 47.88 21.05 5.62
N THR A 608 47.14 21.81 4.82
CA THR A 608 45.90 21.35 4.16
C THR A 608 45.98 21.27 2.63
N TYR A 609 47.08 21.74 2.05
CA TYR A 609 47.30 21.71 0.62
C TYR A 609 48.29 20.60 0.25
N THR A 610 48.05 20.01 -0.91
CA THR A 610 48.87 18.97 -1.52
C THR A 610 49.52 19.55 -2.78
N THR A 611 50.83 19.38 -2.96
CA THR A 611 51.53 19.83 -4.17
C THR A 611 51.84 18.66 -5.11
N GLY A 612 51.81 18.87 -6.43
CA GLY A 612 52.34 17.88 -7.39
C GLY A 612 51.33 17.20 -8.32
N PHE A 613 50.10 17.72 -8.41
CA PHE A 613 49.09 17.22 -9.35
C PHE A 613 49.02 18.17 -10.55
N TYR A 614 49.27 17.66 -11.76
CA TYR A 614 49.35 18.48 -12.99
C TYR A 614 48.32 18.11 -14.06
N ASP A 615 47.51 17.07 -13.83
CA ASP A 615 46.55 16.54 -14.80
C ASP A 615 45.11 16.65 -14.26
N MET A 616 44.31 17.53 -14.89
CA MET A 616 42.91 17.75 -14.54
C MET A 616 41.99 16.56 -14.86
N SER A 617 42.40 15.64 -15.74
CA SER A 617 41.57 14.51 -16.16
C SER A 617 41.49 13.38 -15.12
N ASN A 618 42.34 13.42 -14.10
CA ASN A 618 42.52 12.36 -13.12
C ASN A 618 42.26 12.80 -11.66
N LEU A 619 41.49 13.87 -11.44
CA LEU A 619 41.25 14.40 -10.08
C LEU A 619 40.39 13.46 -9.21
N PRO A 620 40.58 13.48 -7.88
CA PRO A 620 39.65 12.88 -6.92
C PRO A 620 38.35 13.73 -6.87
N GLY A 621 37.50 13.58 -7.89
CA GLY A 621 36.29 14.38 -8.09
C GLY A 621 34.99 13.68 -7.69
N SER A 622 35.04 12.53 -6.99
CA SER A 622 33.81 11.87 -6.55
C SER A 622 33.10 12.76 -5.53
N ARG A 623 31.85 13.13 -5.80
CA ARG A 623 31.00 13.88 -4.86
C ARG A 623 30.44 12.99 -3.76
N LYS A 624 30.37 11.67 -4.00
CA LYS A 624 29.63 10.71 -3.16
C LYS A 624 30.50 9.78 -2.33
N SER A 625 31.77 9.61 -2.71
CA SER A 625 32.65 8.61 -2.09
C SER A 625 34.03 9.16 -1.80
N GLY A 626 34.26 9.49 -0.52
CA GLY A 626 35.57 9.86 -0.01
C GLY A 626 36.59 8.73 -0.12
N LYS A 627 36.11 7.47 -0.01
CA LYS A 627 36.94 6.28 -0.21
C LYS A 627 37.43 6.15 -1.66
N GLU A 628 36.58 6.40 -2.65
CA GLU A 628 37.01 6.45 -4.06
C GLU A 628 38.05 7.55 -4.29
N ASN A 629 37.85 8.71 -3.67
CA ASN A 629 38.78 9.83 -3.75
C ASN A 629 40.14 9.48 -3.11
N LEU A 630 40.16 8.77 -1.98
CA LEU A 630 41.38 8.29 -1.34
C LEU A 630 42.16 7.34 -2.26
N GLU A 631 41.50 6.36 -2.88
CA GLU A 631 42.16 5.43 -3.80
C GLU A 631 42.70 6.13 -5.05
N LYS A 632 41.99 7.14 -5.55
CA LYS A 632 42.50 8.03 -6.61
C LYS A 632 43.74 8.79 -6.16
N MET A 633 43.73 9.38 -4.97
CA MET A 633 44.90 10.08 -4.41
C MET A 633 46.13 9.16 -4.28
N LYS A 634 45.95 7.93 -3.77
CA LYS A 634 47.01 6.90 -3.71
C LYS A 634 47.56 6.59 -5.09
N THR A 635 46.68 6.41 -6.07
CA THR A 635 47.05 6.09 -7.45
C THR A 635 47.87 7.20 -8.10
N ILE A 636 47.46 8.46 -7.92
CA ILE A 636 48.10 9.60 -8.58
C ILE A 636 49.45 9.94 -7.95
N ALA A 637 49.54 9.92 -6.61
CA ALA A 637 50.75 10.30 -5.89
C ALA A 637 51.76 9.15 -5.73
N GLY A 638 51.37 7.91 -6.03
CA GLY A 638 52.28 6.76 -6.09
C GLY A 638 52.91 6.41 -4.73
N ALA A 639 54.19 6.04 -4.72
CA ALA A 639 54.86 5.55 -3.50
C ALA A 639 54.94 6.60 -2.36
N ASP A 640 54.92 7.90 -2.69
CA ASP A 640 55.06 9.01 -1.75
C ASP A 640 53.71 9.67 -1.42
N TRP A 641 52.60 8.94 -1.60
CA TRP A 641 51.25 9.51 -1.48
C TRP A 641 50.91 10.04 -0.09
N THR A 642 51.48 9.47 0.98
CA THR A 642 51.22 9.92 2.36
C THR A 642 51.87 11.27 2.69
N THR A 643 53.01 11.58 2.06
CA THR A 643 53.69 12.89 2.19
C THR A 643 53.20 13.89 1.16
N THR A 644 52.66 13.41 0.05
CA THR A 644 52.04 14.25 -0.97
C THR A 644 50.66 14.70 -0.49
N CYS A 645 49.84 13.78 -0.02
CA CYS A 645 48.49 14.01 0.50
C CYS A 645 48.45 13.88 2.02
N GLU A 646 49.09 14.80 2.75
CA GLU A 646 49.32 14.69 4.20
C GLU A 646 48.06 14.45 5.02
N VAL A 647 46.94 15.09 4.67
CA VAL A 647 45.64 14.89 5.35
C VAL A 647 45.12 13.46 5.18
N ALA A 648 45.14 12.94 3.95
CA ALA A 648 44.71 11.58 3.65
C ALA A 648 45.66 10.55 4.28
N GLY A 649 46.97 10.83 4.25
CA GLY A 649 48.00 10.03 4.92
C GLY A 649 47.79 9.97 6.43
N TRP A 650 47.51 11.10 7.08
CA TRP A 650 47.18 11.16 8.51
C TRP A 650 45.92 10.37 8.83
N THR A 651 44.88 10.47 7.99
CA THR A 651 43.61 9.77 8.19
C THR A 651 43.80 8.24 8.13
N GLN A 652 44.71 7.76 7.30
CA GLN A 652 45.03 6.33 7.21
C GLN A 652 45.91 5.85 8.37
N GLN A 653 46.81 6.69 8.89
CA GLN A 653 47.50 6.38 10.16
C GLN A 653 46.51 6.28 11.34
N LEU A 654 45.49 7.15 11.35
CA LEU A 654 44.39 7.07 12.30
C LEU A 654 43.57 5.78 12.12
N ALA A 655 43.27 5.40 10.87
CA ALA A 655 42.59 4.16 10.49
C ALA A 655 43.32 2.92 11.04
N GLU A 656 44.64 2.84 10.84
CA GLU A 656 45.48 1.76 11.36
C GLU A 656 45.49 1.71 12.89
N ARG A 657 45.61 2.88 13.54
CA ARG A 657 45.60 3.00 15.02
C ARG A 657 44.29 2.51 15.64
N ASP A 658 43.17 2.87 15.03
CA ASP A 658 41.85 2.62 15.59
C ASP A 658 41.25 1.28 15.11
N GLY A 659 41.85 0.62 14.12
CA GLY A 659 41.35 -0.63 13.54
C GLY A 659 40.11 -0.43 12.67
N VAL A 660 39.96 0.76 12.08
CA VAL A 660 38.80 1.20 11.28
C VAL A 660 39.30 1.64 9.91
N ASP A 661 38.45 1.74 8.88
CA ASP A 661 38.79 2.34 7.59
C ASP A 661 38.37 3.82 7.55
N TRP A 662 39.08 4.67 8.31
CA TRP A 662 38.85 6.11 8.30
C TRP A 662 39.28 6.73 6.96
N TYR A 663 38.44 7.62 6.41
CA TYR A 663 38.74 8.42 5.22
C TYR A 663 38.17 9.84 5.33
N VAL A 664 38.67 10.74 4.48
CA VAL A 664 38.17 12.12 4.38
C VAL A 664 36.85 12.09 3.60
N PRO A 665 35.74 12.63 4.14
CA PRO A 665 34.43 12.56 3.48
C PRO A 665 34.44 13.26 2.12
N ALA A 666 33.72 12.72 1.13
CA ALA A 666 33.36 13.49 -0.06
C ALA A 666 32.28 14.55 0.27
N ILE A 667 32.03 15.50 -0.64
CA ILE A 667 31.15 16.65 -0.35
C ILE A 667 29.72 16.24 0.06
N GLU A 668 29.13 15.22 -0.57
CA GLU A 668 27.79 14.74 -0.18
C GLU A 668 27.82 14.02 1.18
N GLU A 669 28.88 13.27 1.49
CA GLU A 669 29.05 12.65 2.81
C GLU A 669 29.31 13.69 3.91
N LEU A 670 29.99 14.79 3.56
CA LEU A 670 30.24 15.91 4.46
C LEU A 670 28.96 16.71 4.73
N ILE A 671 28.11 16.89 3.72
CA ILE A 671 26.77 17.48 3.86
C ILE A 671 25.96 16.65 4.87
N GLU A 672 25.86 15.35 4.68
CA GLU A 672 25.14 14.45 5.60
C GLU A 672 25.68 14.52 7.04
N LEU A 673 27.01 14.50 7.19
CA LEU A 673 27.67 14.64 8.49
C LEU A 673 27.33 15.99 9.13
N THR A 674 27.34 17.06 8.34
CA THR A 674 27.05 18.41 8.81
C THR A 674 25.59 18.56 9.24
N GLU A 675 24.66 17.99 8.49
CA GLU A 675 23.25 17.94 8.89
C GLU A 675 23.07 17.22 10.22
N TYR A 676 23.81 16.13 10.43
CA TYR A 676 23.77 15.42 11.71
C TYR A 676 24.36 16.26 12.85
N MET A 677 25.53 16.87 12.65
CA MET A 677 26.18 17.64 13.70
C MET A 677 25.45 18.95 14.03
N THR A 678 24.74 19.54 13.07
CA THR A 678 23.92 20.75 13.27
C THR A 678 22.46 20.42 13.61
N GLY A 679 21.95 19.23 13.28
CA GLY A 679 20.53 18.93 13.40
C GLY A 679 19.64 19.68 12.39
N VAL A 680 20.22 20.32 11.37
CA VAL A 680 19.48 21.11 10.36
C VAL A 680 19.82 20.60 8.95
N LYS A 681 18.79 20.47 8.12
CA LYS A 681 18.93 19.97 6.74
C LYS A 681 19.46 21.03 5.78
N PHE A 682 20.30 20.62 4.83
CA PHE A 682 20.67 21.48 3.70
C PHE A 682 19.43 21.69 2.81
N GLN A 683 19.27 22.92 2.34
CA GLN A 683 18.25 23.27 1.37
C GLN A 683 18.91 23.72 0.08
N THR A 684 18.34 23.30 -1.05
CA THR A 684 18.76 23.73 -2.38
C THR A 684 17.76 24.75 -2.90
N LYS A 685 18.21 25.99 -3.13
CA LYS A 685 17.36 27.04 -3.71
C LYS A 685 17.95 27.50 -5.04
N THR A 686 17.14 27.43 -6.09
CA THR A 686 17.50 27.92 -7.42
C THR A 686 17.04 29.36 -7.55
N TYR A 687 17.97 30.23 -7.91
CA TYR A 687 17.74 31.64 -8.17
C TYR A 687 17.83 31.88 -9.68
N THR A 688 16.76 32.43 -10.24
CA THR A 688 16.75 32.91 -11.63
C THR A 688 17.02 34.40 -11.61
N LEU A 689 18.15 34.81 -12.17
CA LEU A 689 18.48 36.23 -12.31
C LEU A 689 17.92 36.72 -13.64
N GLU A 690 16.97 37.66 -13.57
CA GLU A 690 16.61 38.47 -14.73
C GLU A 690 17.73 39.49 -14.95
N ASN A 691 18.42 39.40 -16.08
CA ASN A 691 19.45 40.36 -16.45
C ASN A 691 18.78 41.69 -16.84
N PRO A 692 19.05 42.82 -16.14
CA PRO A 692 18.41 44.10 -16.45
C PRO A 692 18.71 44.64 -17.87
N GLU A 693 19.78 44.15 -18.52
CA GLU A 693 20.26 44.65 -19.81
C GLU A 693 19.99 43.70 -21.00
N GLY A 694 19.02 42.79 -20.90
CA GLY A 694 18.52 42.01 -22.04
C GLY A 694 19.41 40.84 -22.48
N GLY A 695 20.34 40.39 -21.63
CA GLY A 695 21.05 39.12 -21.80
C GLY A 695 20.23 37.90 -21.38
N TYR A 696 20.68 36.69 -21.77
CA TYR A 696 20.05 35.43 -21.36
C TYR A 696 19.96 35.33 -19.82
N PRO A 697 18.85 34.83 -19.26
CA PRO A 697 18.70 34.64 -17.82
C PRO A 697 19.78 33.69 -17.32
N ALA A 698 20.49 34.09 -16.26
CA ALA A 698 21.45 33.24 -15.57
C ALA A 698 20.74 32.58 -14.38
N THR A 699 20.65 31.25 -14.38
CA THR A 699 20.22 30.50 -13.21
C THR A 699 21.44 30.12 -12.38
N THR A 700 21.41 30.45 -11.09
CA THR A 700 22.40 29.97 -10.11
C THR A 700 21.69 29.20 -9.01
N THR A 701 22.29 28.10 -8.57
CA THR A 701 21.74 27.24 -7.51
C THR A 701 22.65 27.36 -6.30
N VAL A 702 22.07 27.69 -5.16
CA VAL A 702 22.80 27.71 -3.88
C VAL A 702 22.26 26.57 -3.03
N THR A 703 23.17 25.71 -2.58
CA THR A 703 22.89 24.61 -1.64
C THR A 703 23.56 24.94 -0.32
N GLY A 704 22.79 25.01 0.76
CA GLY A 704 23.30 25.41 2.08
C GLY A 704 22.28 25.20 3.19
N ILE A 705 22.72 25.31 4.45
CA ILE A 705 21.80 25.32 5.60
C ILE A 705 21.40 26.79 5.88
N PRO A 706 20.09 27.12 5.85
CA PRO A 706 19.64 28.49 6.06
C PRO A 706 19.66 28.86 7.55
N PHE A 707 20.73 29.52 7.99
CA PHE A 707 20.80 30.15 9.32
C PHE A 707 20.40 31.63 9.23
N SER A 708 21.02 32.39 8.31
CA SER A 708 20.47 33.63 7.78
C SER A 708 21.10 34.06 6.44
N THR A 709 20.53 33.76 5.27
CA THR A 709 21.20 34.20 4.03
C THR A 709 20.88 35.67 3.76
N THR A 710 21.88 36.54 3.57
CA THR A 710 21.80 37.62 2.58
C THR A 710 22.56 37.14 1.35
N LEU A 711 21.86 36.72 0.30
CA LEU A 711 22.51 36.28 -0.93
C LEU A 711 22.95 37.50 -1.74
N GLU A 712 24.23 37.89 -1.66
CA GLU A 712 24.80 38.91 -2.55
C GLU A 712 25.37 38.25 -3.81
N ILE A 713 24.81 38.57 -4.98
CA ILE A 713 25.35 38.15 -6.28
C ILE A 713 26.10 39.35 -6.85
N LYS A 714 27.42 39.20 -6.98
CA LYS A 714 28.33 40.21 -7.53
C LYS A 714 28.72 39.84 -8.95
N ASP A 715 28.66 40.81 -9.87
CA ASP A 715 29.18 40.60 -11.24
C ASP A 715 30.71 40.46 -11.18
N SER A 716 31.22 39.37 -11.76
CA SER A 716 32.66 39.10 -11.83
C SER A 716 33.40 39.93 -12.90
N GLY A 717 32.69 40.77 -13.66
CA GLY A 717 33.26 41.68 -14.65
C GLY A 717 33.21 43.16 -14.23
N PHE A 718 34.26 43.65 -13.56
CA PHE A 718 34.50 45.10 -13.33
C PHE A 718 33.47 45.85 -12.45
N GLY A 719 33.53 45.63 -11.14
CA GLY A 719 33.01 46.55 -10.11
C GLY A 719 32.04 45.85 -9.15
N ASP A 720 32.39 45.83 -7.87
CA ASP A 720 31.56 45.36 -6.75
C ASP A 720 30.16 46.02 -6.76
N THR A 721 29.23 45.46 -7.53
CA THR A 721 27.85 45.94 -7.60
C THR A 721 26.93 44.78 -7.24
N THR A 722 26.24 44.90 -6.11
CA THR A 722 25.28 43.90 -5.62
C THR A 722 24.03 43.93 -6.51
N ILE A 723 23.73 42.83 -7.20
CA ILE A 723 22.63 42.77 -8.19
C ILE A 723 21.30 42.35 -7.53
N ALA A 724 21.36 41.58 -6.43
CA ALA A 724 20.21 41.23 -5.60
C ALA A 724 20.70 40.93 -4.17
N SER A 725 19.83 41.15 -3.18
CA SER A 725 20.03 40.77 -1.78
C SER A 725 18.68 40.41 -1.16
N GLU A 726 18.55 39.19 -0.63
CA GLU A 726 17.34 38.76 0.08
C GLU A 726 17.76 38.16 1.41
N THR A 727 17.24 38.70 2.52
CA THR A 727 17.58 38.28 3.89
C THR A 727 16.50 37.37 4.45
N PHE A 728 16.85 36.14 4.79
CA PHE A 728 16.00 35.23 5.57
C PHE A 728 16.67 35.00 6.91
N VAL A 729 15.92 35.00 8.01
CA VAL A 729 16.40 34.55 9.33
C VAL A 729 15.43 33.47 9.79
N GLU A 730 15.89 32.22 9.81
CA GLU A 730 15.13 31.11 10.41
C GLU A 730 15.69 30.87 11.81
N GLU A 731 15.22 31.67 12.78
CA GLU A 731 15.66 31.62 14.18
C GLU A 731 15.51 30.22 14.79
N GLU A 732 14.56 29.43 14.31
CA GLU A 732 14.37 28.02 14.65
C GLU A 732 15.58 27.14 14.28
N ASN A 733 16.15 27.30 13.08
CA ASN A 733 17.32 26.53 12.64
C ASN A 733 18.57 26.90 13.46
N ILE A 734 18.75 28.18 13.78
CA ILE A 734 19.85 28.64 14.64
C ILE A 734 19.75 28.01 16.03
N ASN A 735 18.55 27.97 16.60
CA ASN A 735 18.33 27.38 17.92
C ASN A 735 18.49 25.85 17.91
N ALA A 736 18.05 25.18 16.84
CA ALA A 736 18.26 23.75 16.62
C ALA A 736 19.77 23.42 16.54
N ALA A 737 20.53 24.18 15.75
CA ALA A 737 21.98 24.01 15.64
C ALA A 737 22.72 24.26 16.94
N LYS A 738 22.41 25.33 17.67
CA LYS A 738 22.97 25.58 19.01
C LYS A 738 22.71 24.43 19.96
N THR A 739 21.48 23.89 19.95
CA THR A 739 21.10 22.76 20.81
C THR A 739 21.90 21.52 20.44
N ASN A 740 21.97 21.18 19.15
CA ASN A 740 22.61 19.97 18.69
C ASN A 740 24.15 20.02 18.83
N TRP A 741 24.77 21.18 18.63
CA TRP A 741 26.21 21.37 18.90
C TRP A 741 26.57 21.13 20.36
N ASN A 742 25.73 21.52 21.31
CA ASN A 742 25.95 21.19 22.73
C ASN A 742 25.96 19.67 22.96
N ILE A 743 25.07 18.93 22.29
CA ILE A 743 25.03 17.45 22.36
C ILE A 743 26.33 16.86 21.80
N ILE A 744 26.75 17.28 20.59
CA ILE A 744 27.99 16.81 19.96
C ILE A 744 29.19 17.13 20.84
N ARG A 745 29.27 18.35 21.37
CA ARG A 745 30.35 18.77 22.29
C ARG A 745 30.42 17.86 23.52
N ASP A 746 29.27 17.55 24.12
CA ASP A 746 29.22 16.75 25.34
C ASP A 746 29.63 15.29 25.05
N LEU A 747 29.35 14.76 23.85
CA LEU A 747 29.88 13.47 23.39
C LEU A 747 31.42 13.49 23.29
N TYR A 748 32.00 14.51 22.66
CA TYR A 748 33.47 14.63 22.59
C TYR A 748 34.10 14.75 23.98
N LYS A 749 33.52 15.58 24.87
CA LYS A 749 33.99 15.70 26.27
C LYS A 749 33.91 14.39 27.04
N HIS A 750 32.91 13.57 26.77
CA HIS A 750 32.71 12.32 27.48
C HIS A 750 33.71 11.23 27.04
N TYR A 751 34.05 11.19 25.75
CA TYR A 751 34.85 10.12 25.16
C TYR A 751 36.31 10.49 24.83
N THR A 752 36.71 11.75 25.01
CA THR A 752 38.10 12.21 24.78
C THR A 752 38.69 12.85 26.03
N ASP A 753 39.98 12.60 26.29
CA ASP A 753 40.74 13.34 27.29
C ASP A 753 41.00 14.76 26.76
N GLY A 754 40.82 15.79 27.60
CA GLY A 754 40.56 17.19 27.25
C GLY A 754 41.62 17.99 26.46
N ASP A 755 42.48 17.34 25.69
CA ASP A 755 43.43 17.97 24.77
C ASP A 755 43.06 17.78 23.28
N GLN A 756 41.94 17.08 22.98
CA GLN A 756 41.48 16.77 21.60
C GLN A 756 40.14 17.43 21.24
N TYR A 757 39.89 18.65 21.70
CA TYR A 757 38.62 19.33 21.42
C TYR A 757 38.52 19.79 19.96
N ILE A 758 37.34 19.58 19.36
CA ILE A 758 36.93 20.21 18.11
C ILE A 758 37.05 21.72 18.25
N VAL A 759 37.67 22.32 17.24
CA VAL A 759 37.67 23.76 17.01
C VAL A 759 36.30 24.13 16.44
N PHE A 760 35.45 24.71 17.30
CA PHE A 760 34.38 25.61 16.86
C PHE A 760 34.84 27.03 17.24
N LEU A 761 35.44 27.80 16.32
CA LEU A 761 35.92 29.17 16.58
C LEU A 761 34.77 30.18 16.48
N HIS A 762 34.56 30.88 17.60
CA HIS A 762 33.83 32.14 17.65
C HIS A 762 34.86 33.27 17.78
N SER A 763 34.79 34.30 16.93
CA SER A 763 35.62 35.51 17.08
C SER A 763 34.75 36.67 17.54
N ASP A 764 35.08 37.27 18.68
CA ASP A 764 34.48 38.54 19.13
C ASP A 764 34.98 39.70 18.25
N GLU A 765 34.11 40.68 18.00
CA GLU A 765 34.52 42.03 17.61
C GLU A 765 35.39 42.61 18.73
N ASP A 766 36.69 42.74 18.44
CA ASP A 766 37.75 43.39 19.23
C ASP A 766 38.82 42.45 19.84
N GLY A 767 39.59 41.80 18.95
CA GLY A 767 41.01 41.56 19.20
C GLY A 767 41.44 40.10 19.30
N LEU A 768 42.58 39.82 18.65
CA LEU A 768 43.40 38.60 18.80
C LEU A 768 43.35 38.02 20.23
N ILE A 769 42.91 36.78 20.37
CA ILE A 769 43.20 35.97 21.56
C ILE A 769 44.15 34.84 21.19
N ASP A 770 45.40 35.08 21.56
CA ASP A 770 46.49 34.13 21.67
C ASP A 770 46.17 33.04 22.72
N GLY A 771 46.38 31.78 22.33
CA GLY A 771 46.95 30.74 23.19
C GLY A 771 46.27 30.39 24.52
N ARG A 772 45.63 29.20 24.53
CA ARG A 772 45.35 28.34 25.70
C ARG A 772 44.25 28.81 26.65
N SER A 773 43.41 27.84 27.04
CA SER A 773 42.41 27.83 28.10
C SER A 773 41.06 28.52 27.83
N ASP A 774 40.01 27.69 27.93
CA ASP A 774 38.64 27.97 28.36
C ASP A 774 37.99 29.31 27.99
N VAL A 775 37.28 29.38 26.85
CA VAL A 775 36.16 30.33 26.70
C VAL A 775 35.06 29.76 25.80
N TRP A 776 33.84 29.66 26.32
CA TRP A 776 32.57 29.48 25.59
C TRP A 776 31.59 30.51 26.17
N ASP A 777 31.23 31.54 25.42
CA ASP A 777 30.06 32.39 25.72
C ASP A 777 29.30 32.70 24.42
N ALA A 778 27.97 32.72 24.50
CA ALA A 778 27.07 32.62 23.36
C ALA A 778 26.27 33.92 23.18
N SER A 779 26.84 34.93 22.51
CA SER A 779 26.09 36.09 22.02
C SER A 779 26.80 36.88 20.90
N GLY A 780 26.47 36.62 19.64
CA GLY A 780 26.64 37.58 18.51
C GLY A 780 27.77 37.31 17.50
N ASP A 781 27.38 37.23 16.22
CA ASP A 781 28.05 37.62 14.96
C ASP A 781 29.57 37.33 14.62
N ALA A 782 30.06 36.08 14.67
CA ALA A 782 30.91 35.43 13.63
C ALA A 782 31.32 33.98 14.01
N LEU A 783 30.93 32.96 13.21
CA LEU A 783 31.34 31.56 13.35
C LEU A 783 32.07 31.19 12.06
N SER A 784 33.39 31.36 11.93
CA SER A 784 34.08 30.99 10.68
C SER A 784 34.90 29.70 10.80
N ASP A 785 34.24 28.56 10.95
CA ASP A 785 34.89 27.24 10.81
C ASP A 785 34.64 26.65 9.45
N ARG A 786 35.69 26.05 8.87
CA ARG A 786 35.64 25.39 7.57
C ARG A 786 35.78 23.89 7.74
N TRP A 787 34.82 23.15 7.22
CA TRP A 787 34.88 21.69 7.16
C TRP A 787 35.25 21.29 5.75
N LEU A 788 36.22 20.38 5.62
CA LEU A 788 36.87 20.11 4.35
C LEU A 788 36.46 18.74 3.78
N SER A 789 36.13 18.70 2.49
CA SER A 789 35.77 17.48 1.74
C SER A 789 36.84 17.06 0.75
N SER A 790 37.02 15.75 0.56
CA SER A 790 38.00 15.18 -0.39
C SER A 790 37.69 15.44 -1.87
N THR A 791 36.52 16.02 -2.18
CA THR A 791 36.04 16.24 -3.55
C THR A 791 36.79 17.40 -4.19
N VAL A 792 37.32 17.20 -5.40
CA VAL A 792 38.05 18.21 -6.17
C VAL A 792 37.42 18.38 -7.55
N GLU A 793 36.89 19.57 -7.83
CA GLU A 793 36.20 19.88 -9.09
C GLU A 793 37.00 20.80 -10.03
N SER A 794 38.06 21.47 -9.53
CA SER A 794 38.94 22.30 -10.36
C SER A 794 40.35 22.43 -9.76
N MET A 795 41.35 22.79 -10.60
CA MET A 795 42.74 23.03 -10.19
C MET A 795 43.15 24.49 -10.41
N TYR A 796 44.01 25.00 -9.53
CA TYR A 796 44.69 26.28 -9.73
C TYR A 796 46.19 26.12 -9.44
N TYR A 797 47.05 26.47 -10.40
CA TYR A 797 48.52 26.43 -10.29
C TYR A 797 49.17 25.11 -9.81
N GLY A 798 48.72 23.94 -10.27
CA GLY A 798 49.43 22.65 -10.06
C GLY A 798 49.44 22.13 -8.61
N SER A 799 48.56 22.67 -7.77
CA SER A 799 48.37 22.26 -6.37
C SER A 799 46.99 21.62 -6.23
N LEU A 800 46.93 20.44 -5.60
CA LEU A 800 45.67 19.79 -5.22
C LEU A 800 45.36 20.26 -3.80
N ALA A 801 44.24 20.91 -3.56
CA ALA A 801 43.74 21.04 -2.19
C ALA A 801 42.47 20.19 -2.08
N VAL A 802 42.13 19.83 -0.85
CA VAL A 802 40.83 19.26 -0.49
C VAL A 802 39.81 20.39 -0.73
N VAL A 803 39.30 20.54 -1.97
CA VAL A 803 38.56 21.75 -2.41
C VAL A 803 37.09 21.47 -2.69
N LYS A 804 36.36 21.29 -1.58
CA LYS A 804 35.11 22.01 -1.31
C LYS A 804 34.96 22.11 0.20
N THR A 805 34.66 23.32 0.69
CA THR A 805 34.42 23.56 2.11
C THR A 805 32.94 23.73 2.37
N VAL A 806 32.51 23.23 3.52
CA VAL A 806 31.32 23.74 4.19
C VAL A 806 31.82 24.81 5.14
N THR A 807 31.56 26.07 4.77
CA THR A 807 31.99 27.22 5.57
C THR A 807 30.84 27.63 6.47
N PHE A 808 31.08 27.65 7.77
CA PHE A 808 30.21 28.35 8.70
C PHE A 808 30.60 29.84 8.65
N THR A 809 29.61 30.72 8.66
CA THR A 809 29.70 32.12 9.11
C THR A 809 28.50 32.31 10.05
N THR A 810 28.46 33.30 10.94
CA THR A 810 27.29 33.48 11.84
C THR A 810 25.96 33.61 11.12
N SER A 811 26.00 33.85 9.82
CA SER A 811 24.85 33.99 8.96
C SER A 811 24.67 32.85 7.95
N ARG A 812 25.64 31.97 7.70
CA ARG A 812 25.55 31.07 6.52
C ARG A 812 26.31 29.77 6.66
N VAL A 813 25.72 28.69 6.14
CA VAL A 813 26.44 27.47 5.79
C VAL A 813 26.30 27.23 4.30
N GLU A 814 27.43 27.18 3.61
CA GLU A 814 27.49 27.10 2.15
C GLU A 814 28.48 26.07 1.65
N GLU A 815 28.10 25.38 0.58
CA GLU A 815 29.04 24.74 -0.33
C GLU A 815 29.81 25.84 -1.10
N SER A 816 31.08 26.06 -0.75
CA SER A 816 31.91 27.09 -1.41
C SER A 816 33.11 26.49 -2.14
N TYR A 817 33.47 27.12 -3.27
CA TYR A 817 34.77 26.90 -3.92
C TYR A 817 35.81 27.81 -3.27
N VAL A 818 36.87 27.24 -2.68
CA VAL A 818 37.92 28.04 -2.03
C VAL A 818 39.30 27.72 -2.64
N ASN A 819 39.96 28.75 -3.16
CA ASN A 819 41.26 28.63 -3.83
C ASN A 819 42.40 28.64 -2.79
N ALA A 820 42.91 27.47 -2.40
CA ALA A 820 43.86 27.28 -1.30
C ALA A 820 45.30 27.78 -1.55
N THR A 821 45.59 28.47 -2.66
CA THR A 821 46.97 28.80 -3.08
C THR A 821 47.47 30.19 -2.67
N SER A 822 46.67 30.99 -1.97
CA SER A 822 47.06 32.37 -1.62
C SER A 822 47.67 32.46 -0.23
N SER A 823 48.78 33.19 -0.07
CA SER A 823 49.44 33.46 1.23
C SER A 823 48.62 34.36 2.18
N TRP A 824 47.31 34.47 1.98
CA TRP A 824 46.36 35.27 2.76
C TRP A 824 45.46 34.39 3.65
N TRP A 825 45.67 33.07 3.68
CA TRP A 825 44.78 32.09 4.33
C TRP A 825 45.21 31.66 5.74
N ASP A 826 46.33 32.16 6.25
CA ASP A 826 46.84 31.87 7.60
C ASP A 826 45.94 32.44 8.73
N GLU A 827 44.84 33.12 8.38
CA GLU A 827 43.94 33.81 9.31
C GLU A 827 42.60 33.09 9.59
N TYR A 828 42.26 31.99 8.90
CA TYR A 828 40.97 31.29 9.10
C TYR A 828 41.14 29.79 9.39
N GLY A 829 40.71 29.34 10.57
CA GLY A 829 40.80 27.94 10.99
C GLY A 829 39.80 26.98 10.34
N GLY A 830 40.04 25.68 10.50
CA GLY A 830 39.20 24.62 9.95
C GLY A 830 39.52 23.24 10.52
N SER A 831 38.68 22.27 10.17
CA SER A 831 38.77 20.88 10.64
C SER A 831 38.45 19.87 9.54
N ILE A 832 39.09 18.70 9.62
CA ILE A 832 38.64 17.49 8.89
C ILE A 832 38.16 16.48 9.90
N HIS A 833 36.92 16.03 9.72
CA HIS A 833 36.28 14.97 10.50
C HIS A 833 36.31 13.69 9.67
N PRO A 834 37.24 12.75 9.95
CA PRO A 834 37.25 11.47 9.28
C PRO A 834 35.94 10.73 9.51
N ILE A 835 35.45 10.06 8.47
CA ILE A 835 34.31 9.16 8.55
C ILE A 835 34.71 7.76 8.12
N CYS A 836 33.93 6.79 8.55
CA CYS A 836 34.02 5.42 8.06
C CYS A 836 32.61 4.90 7.79
N GLN A 837 32.52 3.93 6.88
CA GLN A 837 31.31 3.13 6.68
C GLN A 837 31.51 1.78 7.38
N PHE A 838 30.47 1.25 8.01
CA PHE A 838 30.46 -0.11 8.57
C PHE A 838 29.36 -0.95 7.91
N GLY A 839 29.64 -2.23 7.64
CA GLY A 839 28.76 -3.15 6.93
C GLY A 839 29.48 -4.25 6.12
N PRO A 840 28.76 -5.19 5.47
CA PRO A 840 29.30 -6.33 4.73
C PRO A 840 30.33 -5.98 3.64
N ASP A 841 30.25 -4.76 3.07
CA ASP A 841 31.07 -4.33 1.94
C ASP A 841 32.45 -3.77 2.35
N GLN A 842 32.83 -3.87 3.62
CA GLN A 842 34.15 -3.47 4.11
C GLN A 842 35.09 -4.68 4.10
N GLN A 843 35.51 -5.14 2.91
CA GLN A 843 36.71 -5.98 2.81
C GLN A 843 37.97 -5.09 2.98
N ARG A 844 38.85 -5.50 3.89
CA ARG A 844 40.29 -5.26 3.76
C ARG A 844 40.90 -6.33 2.87
#